data_AF-A0A4Y8LRV1-F1
#
_entry.id   AF-A0A4Y8LRV1-F1
#
_cell.length_a   1.000
_cell.length_b   1.000
_cell.length_c   1.000
_cell.angle_alpha   90.00
_cell.angle_beta   90.00
_cell.angle_gamma   90.00
#
_symmetry.space_group_name_H-M   'P 1'
#
loop_
_entity.id
_entity.type
_entity.pdbx_description
1 polymer ?
#
loop_
_entity_poly.entity_id
_entity_poly.type
_entity_poly.pdbx_seq_one_letter_code
_entity_poly.pdbx_strand_id
1 'polypeptide(L)'
;MSVYMEPRESARYWFGDDERRILEVLSGRYAGANPPVPFALRAFAKTGVLQTGEGLYDMDLSVKLPEAANGDYAYVYGLVWSDDERSIDGIMEPLGPVRLYVNEEQLYRSNTVDEMKPGARAVIPLLLRKGWNAILVEARKTDAGFGCRFGADEAKVRIMQVLAPFAGREGSAGWVFTGSMKSQLYGSERGFPDFKHAEEETGLTWLPRRRWTEEEAKRPNCERLFGRPVQPVAAYGWSGLQLPAGADTLILEGHALGATSIWLDGLKVVGLQSAGSFRTQVSAGSGFRQLLVQSVSGSGGWGFELNVYSEGRLLPLEMPAAVHGAEGAWLYAGPMDPTAEPDPSAVCTTAALYPAVDSEGRAVGHTYWMVDAPHSMVRPYYENAMLSNKWTTGSATNYGRWDYPLGVTMYGLLRTARELKRQDLADYALGHIRSCTDRYEYSLWDRDQYGFPSVNHQLVLIKMLDNCGSFGSAMLEAYLQTGDERFRSIADVIAEFMLRKLERREDGAFYRLCPGEYAADTMWADDLYMSAPFLIRYAAATGQREALDEAARQFLLYKRYLFMEPEGVMSHVFDFKYVKATRVPWGRGNGWCLFSLSELLEKIPEDHRDREALLAMFRELCSGVAALQADSGLWRQVLNQPDAYEEASCTAMFAYAFARGVRFGWLEGRDGYEAAAQKAWQGLTGGAIDRQGNVHGVCSGSRYSFSPEYYMHDLRTVVNDNHGIGIMMLAGVEISRMKSAVAEPVQPSSLPIRN
;
A
#
# COMPACT_ATOMS: atom_id res chain seq x y z
N MET A 1 31.08 -20.21 -1.80
CA MET A 1 30.04 -20.23 -0.76
C MET A 1 29.95 -18.87 -0.13
N SER A 2 28.83 -18.17 -0.36
CA SER A 2 28.52 -16.96 0.40
C SER A 2 28.14 -17.38 1.82
N VAL A 3 28.84 -16.86 2.82
CA VAL A 3 28.52 -17.12 4.22
C VAL A 3 27.70 -15.93 4.73
N TYR A 4 26.41 -16.14 4.97
CA TYR A 4 25.53 -15.10 5.51
C TYR A 4 25.48 -15.08 7.03
N MET A 5 25.70 -16.22 7.66
CA MET A 5 25.63 -16.40 9.10
C MET A 5 26.56 -17.54 9.54
N GLU A 6 26.91 -17.56 10.81
CA GLU A 6 27.64 -18.68 11.40
C GLU A 6 26.75 -19.93 11.47
N PRO A 7 27.26 -21.16 11.28
CA PRO A 7 26.44 -22.37 11.30
C PRO A 7 25.58 -22.53 12.56
N ARG A 8 26.09 -22.08 13.72
CA ARG A 8 25.36 -22.10 15.00
C ARG A 8 24.18 -21.12 15.07
N GLU A 9 24.09 -20.18 14.15
CA GLU A 9 22.97 -19.25 14.03
C GLU A 9 21.85 -19.85 13.17
N SER A 10 22.17 -20.80 12.30
CA SER A 10 21.24 -21.39 11.34
C SER A 10 20.08 -22.16 11.98
N ALA A 11 18.92 -22.14 11.33
CA ALA A 11 17.75 -22.90 11.74
C ALA A 11 18.04 -24.41 11.74
N ARG A 12 18.77 -24.91 10.73
CA ARG A 12 19.13 -26.32 10.59
C ARG A 12 19.99 -26.83 11.75
N TYR A 13 20.91 -26.02 12.27
CA TYR A 13 21.73 -26.43 13.42
C TYR A 13 20.88 -26.73 14.65
N TRP A 14 19.81 -25.97 14.87
CA TRP A 14 18.95 -26.10 16.06
C TRP A 14 17.75 -27.02 15.86
N PHE A 15 17.19 -27.05 14.66
CA PHE A 15 15.93 -27.74 14.35
C PHE A 15 16.12 -28.94 13.41
N GLY A 16 17.34 -29.17 12.90
CA GLY A 16 17.62 -30.25 11.97
C GLY A 16 16.83 -30.12 10.65
N ASP A 17 16.26 -31.24 10.21
CA ASP A 17 15.36 -31.34 9.06
C ASP A 17 13.87 -31.25 9.47
N ASP A 18 13.53 -30.58 10.57
CA ASP A 18 12.14 -30.34 10.98
C ASP A 18 11.54 -29.14 10.22
N GLU A 19 11.03 -29.41 9.00
CA GLU A 19 10.37 -28.40 8.16
C GLU A 19 9.24 -27.67 8.90
N ARG A 20 8.47 -28.40 9.71
CA ARG A 20 7.34 -27.84 10.44
C ARG A 20 7.82 -26.77 11.42
N ARG A 21 8.86 -27.08 12.22
CA ARG A 21 9.42 -26.15 13.19
C ARG A 21 10.04 -24.92 12.53
N ILE A 22 10.73 -25.11 11.41
CA ILE A 22 11.36 -24.01 10.65
C ILE A 22 10.28 -23.06 10.10
N LEU A 23 9.19 -23.60 9.54
CA LEU A 23 8.05 -22.81 9.06
C LEU A 23 7.34 -22.06 10.18
N GLU A 24 7.18 -22.66 11.37
CA GLU A 24 6.60 -21.98 12.54
C GLU A 24 7.42 -20.75 12.96
N VAL A 25 8.74 -20.88 13.01
CA VAL A 25 9.63 -19.78 13.42
C VAL A 25 9.68 -18.70 12.34
N LEU A 26 9.78 -19.07 11.06
CA LEU A 26 9.80 -18.14 9.93
C LEU A 26 8.51 -17.30 9.84
N SER A 27 7.35 -17.96 9.89
CA SER A 27 6.04 -17.28 9.82
C SER A 27 5.74 -16.44 11.07
N GLY A 28 6.04 -16.96 12.26
CA GLY A 28 5.91 -16.22 13.51
C GLY A 28 6.82 -14.99 13.56
N ARG A 29 8.06 -15.09 13.06
CA ARG A 29 9.00 -13.97 13.00
C ARG A 29 8.47 -12.82 12.14
N TYR A 30 7.96 -13.13 10.95
CA TYR A 30 7.40 -12.11 10.05
C TYR A 30 6.18 -11.42 10.66
N ALA A 31 5.20 -12.19 11.16
CA ALA A 31 3.98 -11.63 11.75
C ALA A 31 4.31 -10.78 13.00
N GLY A 32 5.23 -11.24 13.85
CA GLY A 32 5.68 -10.48 15.03
C GLY A 32 6.47 -9.21 14.70
N ALA A 33 7.18 -9.16 13.57
CA ALA A 33 7.88 -7.97 13.10
C ALA A 33 6.96 -6.94 12.45
N ASN A 34 5.78 -7.36 12.01
CA ASN A 34 4.82 -6.54 11.25
C ASN A 34 3.45 -6.54 11.94
N PRO A 35 3.32 -6.00 13.16
CA PRO A 35 2.04 -6.01 13.86
C PRO A 35 0.95 -5.26 13.07
N PRO A 36 -0.34 -5.58 13.29
CA PRO A 36 -1.48 -4.96 12.61
C PRO A 36 -1.75 -3.54 13.11
N VAL A 37 -0.81 -2.62 12.87
CA VAL A 37 -0.97 -1.19 13.17
C VAL A 37 -1.94 -0.60 12.14
N PRO A 38 -3.03 0.06 12.58
CA PRO A 38 -3.99 0.66 11.66
C PRO A 38 -3.39 1.86 10.92
N PHE A 39 -4.08 2.30 9.86
CA PHE A 39 -3.78 3.58 9.23
C PHE A 39 -3.95 4.73 10.22
N ALA A 40 -3.05 5.69 10.18
CA ALA A 40 -3.20 6.91 10.96
C ALA A 40 -4.25 7.79 10.30
N LEU A 41 -5.31 8.11 11.04
CA LEU A 41 -6.30 9.07 10.57
C LEU A 41 -5.83 10.47 10.92
N ARG A 42 -5.80 11.37 9.96
CA ARG A 42 -5.39 12.76 10.18
C ARG A 42 -6.43 13.73 9.63
N ALA A 43 -6.56 14.88 10.30
CA ALA A 43 -7.24 16.02 9.73
C ALA A 43 -6.43 16.59 8.57
N PHE A 44 -7.12 16.88 7.46
CA PHE A 44 -6.56 17.50 6.27
C PHE A 44 -7.53 18.57 5.75
N ALA A 45 -7.07 19.81 5.67
CA ALA A 45 -7.88 20.91 5.17
C ALA A 45 -7.90 20.92 3.64
N LYS A 46 -9.08 20.73 3.03
CA LYS A 46 -9.25 20.66 1.57
C LYS A 46 -8.84 21.94 0.84
N THR A 47 -8.84 23.08 1.53
CA THR A 47 -8.37 24.37 1.00
C THR A 47 -6.83 24.49 0.96
N GLY A 48 -6.10 23.51 1.49
CA GLY A 48 -4.64 23.46 1.50
C GLY A 48 -4.00 23.15 0.15
N VAL A 49 -2.75 22.69 0.20
CA VAL A 49 -1.99 22.21 -0.95
C VAL A 49 -2.41 20.78 -1.26
N LEU A 50 -3.01 20.58 -2.44
CA LEU A 50 -3.42 19.27 -2.94
C LEU A 50 -2.29 18.62 -3.74
N GLN A 51 -2.48 17.40 -4.21
CA GLN A 51 -1.52 16.72 -5.08
C GLN A 51 -2.02 16.67 -6.52
N THR A 52 -1.09 16.51 -7.46
CA THR A 52 -1.35 16.16 -8.85
C THR A 52 -1.56 14.65 -8.99
N GLY A 53 -2.02 14.21 -10.18
CA GLY A 53 -2.12 12.78 -10.50
C GLY A 53 -0.79 12.01 -10.47
N GLU A 54 0.34 12.71 -10.53
CA GLU A 54 1.69 12.14 -10.37
C GLU A 54 2.16 12.09 -8.91
N GLY A 55 1.39 12.66 -7.98
CA GLY A 55 1.71 12.70 -6.55
C GLY A 55 2.57 13.88 -6.11
N LEU A 56 2.85 14.83 -7.01
CA LEU A 56 3.51 16.10 -6.64
C LEU A 56 2.52 17.02 -5.94
N TYR A 57 2.92 17.65 -4.83
CA TYR A 57 2.13 18.68 -4.16
C TYR A 57 2.07 19.94 -5.04
N ASP A 58 0.86 20.37 -5.39
CA ASP A 58 0.60 21.48 -6.29
C ASP A 58 0.55 22.81 -5.52
N MET A 59 1.73 23.43 -5.40
CA MET A 59 1.93 24.71 -4.72
C MET A 59 1.81 25.88 -5.70
N ASP A 60 0.80 25.85 -6.59
CA ASP A 60 0.49 26.99 -7.46
C ASP A 60 -0.14 28.11 -6.64
N LEU A 61 0.71 29.04 -6.23
CA LEU A 61 0.31 30.17 -5.41
C LEU A 61 -0.42 31.24 -6.22
N SER A 62 -0.40 31.20 -7.57
CA SER A 62 -1.23 32.10 -8.38
C SER A 62 -2.71 31.77 -8.20
N VAL A 63 -3.04 30.49 -8.02
CA VAL A 63 -4.41 30.03 -7.74
C VAL A 63 -4.78 30.27 -6.28
N LYS A 64 -3.85 30.02 -5.34
CA LYS A 64 -4.11 30.15 -3.90
C LYS A 64 -4.12 31.61 -3.42
N LEU A 65 -3.39 32.49 -4.08
CA LEU A 65 -3.22 33.91 -3.74
C LEU A 65 -3.45 34.78 -5.00
N PRO A 66 -4.67 34.84 -5.55
CA PRO A 66 -4.96 35.57 -6.79
C PRO A 66 -4.68 37.08 -6.69
N GLU A 67 -4.69 37.64 -5.48
CA GLU A 67 -4.43 39.06 -5.21
C GLU A 67 -2.93 39.40 -5.12
N ALA A 68 -2.03 38.43 -5.25
CA ALA A 68 -0.59 38.65 -5.17
C ALA A 68 -0.09 39.47 -6.37
N ALA A 69 0.68 40.53 -6.11
CA ALA A 69 1.27 41.36 -7.15
C ALA A 69 2.66 40.84 -7.56
N ASN A 70 3.09 41.19 -8.78
CA ASN A 70 4.46 40.90 -9.22
C ASN A 70 5.50 41.46 -8.25
N GLY A 71 6.47 40.63 -7.89
CA GLY A 71 7.49 40.92 -6.91
C GLY A 71 7.14 40.50 -5.49
N ASP A 72 5.88 40.16 -5.20
CA ASP A 72 5.47 39.65 -3.90
C ASP A 72 6.07 38.27 -3.61
N TYR A 73 6.26 37.98 -2.33
CA TYR A 73 6.76 36.72 -1.81
C TYR A 73 5.66 35.96 -1.09
N ALA A 74 5.78 34.64 -1.07
CA ALA A 74 5.03 33.78 -0.16
C ALA A 74 5.84 32.54 0.17
N TYR A 75 5.49 31.91 1.29
CA TYR A 75 6.19 30.76 1.82
C TYR A 75 5.24 29.58 1.94
N VAL A 76 5.73 28.38 1.63
CA VAL A 76 5.06 27.10 1.89
C VAL A 76 5.94 26.29 2.84
N TYR A 77 5.38 25.72 3.89
CA TYR A 77 6.12 25.07 4.97
C TYR A 77 5.48 23.73 5.36
N GLY A 78 6.30 22.71 5.58
CA GLY A 78 5.85 21.35 5.87
C GLY A 78 6.92 20.51 6.57
N LEU A 79 6.47 19.42 7.21
CA LEU A 79 7.32 18.49 7.96
C LEU A 79 7.28 17.08 7.35
N VAL A 80 8.44 16.46 7.22
CA VAL A 80 8.59 15.07 6.79
C VAL A 80 9.32 14.27 7.85
N TRP A 81 8.74 13.16 8.29
CA TRP A 81 9.38 12.23 9.22
C TRP A 81 10.29 11.25 8.48
N SER A 82 11.43 10.93 9.08
CA SER A 82 12.26 9.80 8.66
C SER A 82 12.72 8.96 9.86
N ASP A 83 12.52 7.65 9.80
CA ASP A 83 12.95 6.72 10.86
C ASP A 83 14.48 6.62 11.00
N ASP A 84 15.20 6.86 9.91
CA ASP A 84 16.65 6.76 9.80
C ASP A 84 17.19 7.85 8.85
N GLU A 85 18.51 8.03 8.83
CA GLU A 85 19.16 8.91 7.84
C GLU A 85 19.10 8.28 6.44
N ARG A 86 18.58 9.02 5.45
CA ARG A 86 18.46 8.53 4.07
C ARG A 86 18.36 9.65 3.06
N SER A 87 18.62 9.32 1.81
CA SER A 87 18.33 10.19 0.66
C SER A 87 17.08 9.71 -0.06
N ILE A 88 16.17 10.64 -0.37
CA ILE A 88 15.09 10.41 -1.34
C ILE A 88 15.21 11.45 -2.45
N ASP A 89 15.00 11.04 -3.70
CA ASP A 89 14.97 11.98 -4.81
C ASP A 89 13.60 12.69 -4.83
N GLY A 90 13.62 14.03 -4.83
CA GLY A 90 12.45 14.87 -5.01
C GLY A 90 12.40 15.46 -6.43
N ILE A 91 11.20 15.60 -6.99
CA ILE A 91 10.95 16.29 -8.25
C ILE A 91 10.46 17.70 -7.95
N MET A 92 11.12 18.70 -8.56
CA MET A 92 10.75 20.10 -8.52
C MET A 92 10.33 20.58 -9.91
N GLU A 93 9.12 21.13 -10.00
CA GLU A 93 8.57 21.82 -11.18
C GLU A 93 8.29 23.29 -10.84
N PRO A 94 9.22 24.20 -11.14
CA PRO A 94 8.99 25.63 -10.89
C PRO A 94 7.86 26.17 -11.77
N LEU A 95 6.95 26.94 -11.16
CA LEU A 95 5.95 27.75 -11.87
C LEU A 95 6.35 29.23 -11.90
N GLY A 96 7.42 29.59 -11.19
CA GLY A 96 8.03 30.90 -11.14
C GLY A 96 9.32 30.82 -10.32
N PRO A 97 9.93 31.96 -9.95
CA PRO A 97 11.14 31.94 -9.13
C PRO A 97 10.89 31.31 -7.75
N VAL A 98 11.64 30.25 -7.44
CA VAL A 98 11.52 29.50 -6.18
C VAL A 98 12.86 29.13 -5.58
N ARG A 99 12.88 28.96 -4.25
CA ARG A 99 13.98 28.38 -3.48
C ARG A 99 13.44 27.30 -2.57
N LEU A 100 14.13 26.16 -2.51
CA LEU A 100 13.80 25.04 -1.63
C LEU A 100 14.85 24.93 -0.53
N TYR A 101 14.38 24.85 0.70
CA TYR A 101 15.19 24.64 1.89
C TYR A 101 14.75 23.37 2.60
N VAL A 102 15.72 22.58 3.06
CA VAL A 102 15.49 21.42 3.93
C VAL A 102 16.39 21.56 5.16
N ASN A 103 15.79 21.58 6.35
CA ASN A 103 16.51 21.80 7.61
C ASN A 103 17.42 23.05 7.56
N GLU A 104 16.86 24.14 7.04
CA GLU A 104 17.53 25.43 6.84
C GLU A 104 18.62 25.48 5.75
N GLU A 105 18.95 24.35 5.14
CA GLU A 105 19.92 24.27 4.04
C GLU A 105 19.23 24.48 2.69
N GLN A 106 19.72 25.43 1.88
CA GLN A 106 19.19 25.66 0.54
C GLN A 106 19.66 24.57 -0.42
N LEU A 107 18.76 23.68 -0.82
CA LEU A 107 19.07 22.59 -1.75
C LEU A 107 18.85 22.97 -3.22
N TYR A 108 17.97 23.93 -3.48
CA TYR A 108 17.64 24.32 -4.85
C TYR A 108 17.21 25.79 -4.94
N ARG A 109 17.54 26.39 -6.09
CA ARG A 109 17.08 27.70 -6.52
C ARG A 109 16.83 27.63 -8.02
N SER A 110 15.65 28.07 -8.47
CA SER A 110 15.35 28.16 -9.90
C SER A 110 16.35 29.06 -10.62
N ASN A 111 16.72 28.64 -11.83
CA ASN A 111 17.48 29.48 -12.76
C ASN A 111 16.57 29.97 -13.89
N THR A 112 17.09 30.84 -14.76
CA THR A 112 16.33 31.43 -15.86
C THR A 112 15.75 30.41 -16.85
N VAL A 113 16.41 29.26 -17.04
CA VAL A 113 15.89 28.19 -17.91
C VAL A 113 14.69 27.52 -17.26
N ASP A 114 14.78 27.23 -15.96
CA ASP A 114 13.69 26.60 -15.21
C ASP A 114 12.44 27.48 -15.20
N GLU A 115 12.63 28.80 -15.08
CA GLU A 115 11.56 29.79 -15.03
C GLU A 115 10.88 30.02 -16.39
N MET A 116 11.62 29.92 -17.49
CA MET A 116 11.12 30.25 -18.83
C MET A 116 10.62 29.04 -19.62
N LYS A 117 10.91 27.80 -19.17
CA LYS A 117 10.48 26.57 -19.83
C LYS A 117 9.32 25.94 -19.04
N PRO A 118 8.07 26.04 -19.55
CA PRO A 118 6.94 25.32 -18.96
C PRO A 118 7.24 23.82 -18.83
N GLY A 119 7.01 23.25 -17.65
CA GLY A 119 7.29 21.85 -17.36
C GLY A 119 8.77 21.51 -17.17
N ALA A 120 9.63 22.50 -16.90
CA ALA A 120 10.98 22.21 -16.42
C ALA A 120 10.93 21.36 -15.15
N ARG A 121 11.76 20.32 -15.10
CA ARG A 121 11.89 19.39 -13.97
C ARG A 121 13.33 19.37 -13.48
N ALA A 122 13.51 19.52 -12.17
CA ALA A 122 14.78 19.28 -11.49
C ALA A 122 14.62 18.13 -10.50
N VAL A 123 15.58 17.21 -10.51
CA VAL A 123 15.69 16.14 -9.51
C VAL A 123 16.60 16.64 -8.38
N ILE A 124 16.08 16.68 -7.16
CA ILE A 124 16.76 17.22 -5.99
C ILE A 124 16.93 16.08 -4.96
N PRO A 125 18.15 15.69 -4.60
CA PRO A 125 18.37 14.73 -3.53
C PRO A 125 18.02 15.35 -2.17
N LEU A 126 17.00 14.83 -1.51
CA LEU A 126 16.57 15.24 -0.18
C LEU A 126 17.29 14.38 0.87
N LEU A 127 18.28 14.96 1.53
CA LEU A 127 19.00 14.31 2.62
C LEU A 127 18.21 14.44 3.92
N LEU A 128 17.43 13.41 4.24
CA LEU A 128 16.61 13.36 5.44
C LEU A 128 17.42 12.84 6.62
N ARG A 129 17.35 13.56 7.74
CA ARG A 129 17.87 13.13 9.04
C ARG A 129 16.83 12.29 9.76
N LYS A 130 17.27 11.44 10.68
CA LYS A 130 16.36 10.75 11.60
C LYS A 130 15.51 11.76 12.38
N GLY A 131 14.20 11.54 12.41
CA GLY A 131 13.21 12.41 13.03
C GLY A 131 12.52 13.37 12.04
N TRP A 132 12.10 14.52 12.56
CA TRP A 132 11.42 15.55 11.77
C TRP A 132 12.40 16.34 10.91
N ASN A 133 12.07 16.48 9.62
CA ASN A 133 12.77 17.31 8.65
C ASN A 133 11.83 18.44 8.21
N ALA A 134 12.29 19.68 8.36
CA ALA A 134 11.53 20.86 7.99
C ALA A 134 11.81 21.23 6.54
N ILE A 135 10.78 21.35 5.71
CA ILE A 135 10.89 21.71 4.30
C ILE A 135 10.16 23.02 4.07
N LEU A 136 10.87 24.02 3.56
CA LEU A 136 10.33 25.33 3.26
C LEU A 136 10.60 25.70 1.80
N VAL A 137 9.53 26.10 1.12
CA VAL A 137 9.60 26.67 -0.24
C VAL A 137 9.32 28.16 -0.14
N GLU A 138 10.27 28.95 -0.62
CA GLU A 138 10.06 30.36 -0.88
C GLU A 138 9.70 30.54 -2.35
N ALA A 139 8.65 31.29 -2.63
CA ALA A 139 8.23 31.64 -3.97
C ALA A 139 8.15 33.15 -4.14
N ARG A 140 8.46 33.64 -5.35
CA ARG A 140 8.27 35.03 -5.74
C ARG A 140 7.33 35.12 -6.93
N LYS A 141 6.32 35.98 -6.85
CA LYS A 141 5.34 36.19 -7.92
C LYS A 141 5.99 36.93 -9.10
N THR A 142 5.78 36.41 -10.29
CA THR A 142 6.12 37.05 -11.58
C THR A 142 5.00 36.86 -12.58
N ASP A 143 5.14 37.50 -13.76
CA ASP A 143 4.25 37.27 -14.91
C ASP A 143 4.31 35.83 -15.42
N ALA A 144 5.45 35.14 -15.24
CA ALA A 144 5.59 33.73 -15.62
C ALA A 144 4.80 32.79 -14.69
N GLY A 145 4.65 33.15 -13.42
CA GLY A 145 3.83 32.43 -12.44
C GLY A 145 4.31 32.60 -10.99
N PHE A 146 3.87 31.70 -10.11
CA PHE A 146 4.07 31.80 -8.66
C PHE A 146 4.01 30.43 -7.98
N GLY A 147 5.11 30.02 -7.36
CA GLY A 147 5.20 28.73 -6.65
C GLY A 147 5.76 27.62 -7.53
N CYS A 148 5.41 26.37 -7.21
CA CYS A 148 5.97 25.18 -7.86
C CYS A 148 5.06 23.95 -7.69
N ARG A 149 5.45 22.84 -8.29
CA ARG A 149 5.03 21.51 -7.85
C ARG A 149 6.22 20.75 -7.29
N PHE A 150 6.03 20.11 -6.15
CA PHE A 150 7.12 19.44 -5.45
C PHE A 150 6.65 18.15 -4.80
N GLY A 151 7.42 17.07 -4.94
CA GLY A 151 7.08 15.76 -4.38
C GLY A 151 8.23 14.78 -4.50
N ALA A 152 8.03 13.56 -3.97
CA ALA A 152 8.99 12.49 -4.19
C ALA A 152 8.94 11.98 -5.63
N ASP A 153 10.10 11.62 -6.18
CA ASP A 153 10.19 10.86 -7.41
C ASP A 153 9.55 9.47 -7.23
N GLU A 154 8.81 9.00 -8.23
CA GLU A 154 7.99 7.77 -8.14
C GLU A 154 7.07 7.75 -6.89
N ALA A 155 6.28 8.80 -6.67
CA ALA A 155 5.42 8.97 -5.47
C ALA A 155 4.51 7.78 -5.10
N LYS A 156 4.18 6.91 -6.07
CA LYS A 156 3.43 5.66 -5.84
C LYS A 156 4.17 4.67 -4.94
N VAL A 157 5.49 4.71 -5.00
CA VAL A 157 6.41 3.85 -4.25
C VAL A 157 7.06 4.69 -3.15
N ARG A 158 7.72 5.80 -3.50
CA ARG A 158 8.39 6.66 -2.52
C ARG A 158 7.40 7.64 -1.91
N ILE A 159 6.64 7.17 -0.92
CA ILE A 159 5.59 7.97 -0.28
C ILE A 159 6.24 9.04 0.61
N MET A 160 6.16 10.32 0.23
CA MET A 160 6.54 11.45 1.08
C MET A 160 5.30 12.07 1.72
N GLN A 161 4.95 11.59 2.91
CA GLN A 161 3.88 12.18 3.71
C GLN A 161 4.35 13.48 4.35
N VAL A 162 3.56 14.54 4.19
CA VAL A 162 3.86 15.87 4.73
C VAL A 162 2.85 16.22 5.80
N LEU A 163 3.33 16.66 6.96
CA LEU A 163 2.52 17.19 8.05
C LEU A 163 2.67 18.69 8.19
N ALA A 164 1.64 19.32 8.75
CA ALA A 164 1.65 20.73 9.04
C ALA A 164 2.61 21.04 10.21
N PRO A 165 3.42 22.10 10.11
CA PRO A 165 4.27 22.58 11.20
C PRO A 165 3.44 23.34 12.26
N PHE A 166 4.09 23.71 13.36
CA PHE A 166 3.60 24.49 14.50
C PHE A 166 2.83 23.68 15.55
N ALA A 167 3.02 24.01 16.83
CA ALA A 167 2.44 23.30 17.98
C ALA A 167 0.90 23.21 17.92
N GLY A 168 0.24 24.22 17.35
CA GLY A 168 -1.21 24.18 17.18
C GLY A 168 -1.67 23.09 16.20
N ARG A 169 -0.89 22.79 15.15
CA ARG A 169 -1.30 21.93 14.03
C ARG A 169 -0.76 20.51 14.14
N GLU A 170 -0.14 20.17 15.26
CA GLU A 170 0.55 18.88 15.46
C GLU A 170 -0.32 17.70 15.02
N GLY A 171 0.23 16.86 14.15
CA GLY A 171 -0.45 15.69 13.61
C GLY A 171 -1.43 15.95 12.46
N SER A 172 -1.69 17.20 12.06
CA SER A 172 -2.48 17.51 10.87
C SER A 172 -1.68 17.19 9.61
N ALA A 173 -2.34 16.64 8.59
CA ALA A 173 -1.70 16.40 7.30
C ALA A 173 -1.71 17.66 6.41
N GLY A 174 -0.73 17.75 5.52
CA GLY A 174 -0.63 18.76 4.47
C GLY A 174 0.34 19.90 4.78
N TRP A 175 0.54 20.75 3.78
CA TRP A 175 1.39 21.93 3.85
C TRP A 175 0.62 23.15 4.37
N VAL A 176 1.33 24.07 5.01
CA VAL A 176 0.83 25.42 5.29
C VAL A 176 1.48 26.43 4.36
N PHE A 177 0.80 27.53 4.06
CA PHE A 177 1.34 28.61 3.25
C PHE A 177 0.93 29.98 3.77
N THR A 178 1.73 31.00 3.52
CA THR A 178 1.46 32.38 3.96
C THR A 178 0.58 33.13 2.96
N GLY A 179 -0.02 34.24 3.39
CA GLY A 179 -0.43 35.30 2.46
C GLY A 179 0.77 35.90 1.71
N SER A 180 0.50 36.69 0.67
CA SER A 180 1.55 37.39 -0.09
C SER A 180 2.13 38.58 0.70
N MET A 181 3.41 38.87 0.51
CA MET A 181 4.12 39.95 1.21
C MET A 181 5.12 40.67 0.32
N LYS A 182 5.46 41.92 0.64
CA LYS A 182 6.27 42.79 -0.22
C LYS A 182 7.78 42.56 -0.14
N SER A 183 8.25 41.93 0.92
CA SER A 183 9.68 41.72 1.18
C SER A 183 9.96 40.26 1.49
N GLN A 184 11.14 39.81 1.06
CA GLN A 184 11.69 38.53 1.50
C GLN A 184 11.91 38.56 3.01
N LEU A 185 11.47 37.52 3.73
CA LEU A 185 11.59 37.41 5.19
C LEU A 185 12.68 36.42 5.61
N TYR A 186 12.67 35.21 5.07
CA TYR A 186 13.52 34.11 5.53
C TYR A 186 14.68 33.83 4.58
N GLY A 187 15.73 33.17 5.08
CA GLY A 187 16.87 32.73 4.27
C GLY A 187 17.88 33.82 3.90
N SER A 188 17.73 35.04 4.44
CA SER A 188 18.70 36.14 4.33
C SER A 188 19.29 36.51 5.70
N GLU A 189 18.52 37.22 6.54
CA GLU A 189 18.93 37.68 7.87
C GLU A 189 18.09 37.07 9.01
N ARG A 190 16.86 36.61 8.72
CA ARG A 190 15.97 35.95 9.67
C ARG A 190 15.99 34.43 9.46
N GLY A 191 16.19 33.69 10.54
CA GLY A 191 16.08 32.22 10.57
C GLY A 191 14.66 31.75 10.29
N PHE A 192 14.52 30.49 9.87
CA PHE A 192 13.22 29.91 9.56
C PHE A 192 12.35 29.75 10.82
N PRO A 193 11.02 29.71 10.68
CA PRO A 193 10.13 29.45 11.82
C PRO A 193 10.44 28.10 12.48
N ASP A 194 10.63 28.09 13.80
CA ASP A 194 10.68 26.83 14.54
C ASP A 194 9.31 26.16 14.46
N PHE A 195 9.26 24.97 13.87
CA PHE A 195 8.02 24.22 13.69
C PHE A 195 7.42 23.72 15.00
N LYS A 196 8.13 23.81 16.12
CA LYS A 196 7.61 23.45 17.45
C LYS A 196 6.91 24.61 18.15
N HIS A 197 7.08 25.83 17.66
CA HIS A 197 6.49 27.02 18.26
C HIS A 197 5.07 27.28 17.71
N ALA A 198 4.36 28.25 18.30
CA ALA A 198 3.05 28.65 17.81
C ALA A 198 3.18 29.43 16.49
N GLU A 199 2.22 29.28 15.57
CA GLU A 199 2.30 29.94 14.25
C GLU A 199 2.18 31.47 14.37
N GLU A 200 1.50 31.92 15.43
CA GLU A 200 1.30 33.33 15.76
C GLU A 200 2.63 34.04 16.09
N GLU A 201 3.63 33.32 16.61
CA GLU A 201 4.96 33.86 16.91
C GLU A 201 5.72 34.28 15.64
N THR A 202 5.33 33.76 14.48
CA THR A 202 5.93 34.16 13.20
C THR A 202 5.57 35.59 12.80
N GLY A 203 4.43 36.10 13.31
CA GLY A 203 3.82 37.36 12.88
C GLY A 203 3.14 37.28 11.51
N LEU A 204 2.95 36.07 10.97
CA LEU A 204 2.33 35.82 9.66
C LEU A 204 1.00 35.08 9.81
N THR A 205 0.11 35.30 8.85
CA THR A 205 -1.10 34.48 8.71
C THR A 205 -0.79 33.25 7.87
N TRP A 206 -0.93 32.07 8.49
CA TRP A 206 -0.74 30.78 7.83
C TRP A 206 -2.09 30.14 7.47
N LEU A 207 -2.19 29.71 6.22
CA LEU A 207 -3.31 28.99 5.65
C LEU A 207 -2.94 27.52 5.46
N PRO A 208 -3.91 26.60 5.49
CA PRO A 208 -5.34 26.79 5.77
C PRO A 208 -5.65 27.27 7.20
N ARG A 209 -6.81 27.92 7.40
CA ARG A 209 -7.27 28.33 8.74
C ARG A 209 -7.50 27.11 9.63
N ARG A 210 -7.05 27.17 10.88
CA ARG A 210 -7.26 26.11 11.88
C ARG A 210 -8.64 26.14 12.52
N ARG A 211 -9.18 27.36 12.70
CA ARG A 211 -10.37 27.62 13.51
C ARG A 211 -11.40 28.38 12.71
N TRP A 212 -12.66 28.09 13.03
CA TRP A 212 -13.80 28.91 12.63
C TRP A 212 -13.60 30.35 13.09
N THR A 213 -14.11 31.32 12.32
CA THR A 213 -14.29 32.69 12.82
C THR A 213 -15.32 32.68 13.95
N GLU A 214 -15.35 33.73 14.77
CA GLU A 214 -16.36 33.86 15.84
C GLU A 214 -17.80 33.78 15.29
N GLU A 215 -18.06 34.32 14.10
CA GLU A 215 -19.36 34.26 13.45
C GLU A 215 -19.70 32.87 12.90
N GLU A 216 -18.72 32.15 12.35
CA GLU A 216 -18.89 30.77 11.90
C GLU A 216 -19.15 29.83 13.10
N ALA A 217 -18.43 30.03 14.21
CA ALA A 217 -18.53 29.20 15.41
C ALA A 217 -19.89 29.32 16.13
N LYS A 218 -20.59 30.46 15.98
CA LYS A 218 -21.95 30.67 16.52
C LYS A 218 -23.01 29.83 15.80
N ARG A 219 -22.73 29.33 14.60
CA ARG A 219 -23.68 28.51 13.85
C ARG A 219 -23.74 27.08 14.41
N PRO A 220 -24.91 26.43 14.36
CA PRO A 220 -25.04 25.01 14.70
C PRO A 220 -24.05 24.12 13.95
N ASN A 221 -23.65 22.99 14.55
CA ASN A 221 -22.60 22.10 14.01
C ASN A 221 -22.84 21.67 12.55
N CYS A 222 -24.02 21.14 12.23
CA CYS A 222 -24.32 20.71 10.86
C CYS A 222 -24.40 21.91 9.90
N GLU A 223 -24.93 23.04 10.35
CA GLU A 223 -25.02 24.25 9.52
C GLU A 223 -23.65 24.89 9.23
N ARG A 224 -22.72 24.92 10.18
CA ARG A 224 -21.37 25.44 9.92
C ARG A 224 -20.56 24.53 9.01
N LEU A 225 -20.76 23.21 9.10
CA LEU A 225 -20.01 22.23 8.31
C LEU A 225 -20.53 22.09 6.89
N PHE A 226 -21.85 22.06 6.72
CA PHE A 226 -22.50 21.70 5.46
C PHE A 226 -23.34 22.83 4.85
N GLY A 227 -23.42 23.98 5.53
CA GLY A 227 -24.30 25.07 5.14
C GLY A 227 -25.76 24.78 5.46
N ARG A 228 -26.65 25.64 4.95
CA ARG A 228 -28.11 25.49 5.12
C ARG A 228 -28.73 24.99 3.81
N PRO A 229 -29.30 23.79 3.78
CA PRO A 229 -29.86 23.21 2.57
C PRO A 229 -31.24 23.79 2.24
N VAL A 230 -31.66 23.65 0.99
CA VAL A 230 -32.97 24.11 0.47
C VAL A 230 -34.05 23.06 0.75
N GLN A 231 -33.71 21.80 0.55
CA GLN A 231 -34.56 20.64 0.87
C GLN A 231 -34.07 19.93 2.14
N PRO A 232 -34.93 19.16 2.83
CA PRO A 232 -34.50 18.32 3.93
C PRO A 232 -33.43 17.33 3.50
N VAL A 233 -32.30 17.37 4.19
CA VAL A 233 -31.15 16.47 4.07
C VAL A 233 -30.64 16.10 5.46
N ALA A 234 -29.96 14.96 5.59
CA ALA A 234 -29.42 14.45 6.84
C ALA A 234 -27.90 14.68 6.94
N ALA A 235 -27.44 14.89 8.17
CA ALA A 235 -26.04 14.79 8.55
C ALA A 235 -25.91 13.82 9.73
N TYR A 236 -24.80 13.11 9.78
CA TYR A 236 -24.48 12.17 10.85
C TYR A 236 -23.32 12.69 11.68
N GLY A 237 -23.45 12.60 13.00
CA GLY A 237 -22.38 12.79 13.97
C GLY A 237 -22.06 11.46 14.65
N TRP A 238 -20.78 11.08 14.70
CA TRP A 238 -20.30 9.87 15.35
C TRP A 238 -19.31 10.20 16.46
N SER A 239 -19.54 9.65 17.65
CA SER A 239 -18.74 9.83 18.87
C SER A 239 -18.52 8.51 19.59
N GLY A 240 -17.43 8.44 20.35
CA GLY A 240 -17.16 7.44 21.36
C GLY A 240 -17.56 7.91 22.76
N LEU A 241 -17.76 6.95 23.65
CA LEU A 241 -18.03 7.14 25.07
C LEU A 241 -17.43 5.99 25.87
N GLN A 242 -16.55 6.29 26.82
CA GLN A 242 -15.98 5.29 27.72
C GLN A 242 -16.84 5.15 28.98
N LEU A 243 -17.47 3.98 29.17
CA LEU A 243 -18.29 3.70 30.35
C LEU A 243 -17.49 2.95 31.43
N PRO A 244 -17.51 3.43 32.69
CA PRO A 244 -16.87 2.73 33.80
C PRO A 244 -17.65 1.46 34.18
N ALA A 245 -16.98 0.54 34.89
CA ALA A 245 -17.63 -0.64 35.45
C ALA A 245 -18.73 -0.23 36.46
N GLY A 246 -19.92 -0.83 36.35
CA GLY A 246 -21.08 -0.55 37.21
C GLY A 246 -21.97 0.61 36.76
N ALA A 247 -21.63 1.31 35.67
CA ALA A 247 -22.50 2.32 35.06
C ALA A 247 -23.59 1.67 34.19
N ASP A 248 -24.56 1.03 34.82
CA ASP A 248 -25.60 0.25 34.11
C ASP A 248 -26.74 1.12 33.55
N THR A 249 -26.78 2.40 33.92
CA THR A 249 -27.82 3.36 33.53
C THR A 249 -27.22 4.69 33.14
N LEU A 250 -27.53 5.15 31.93
CA LEU A 250 -27.14 6.45 31.40
C LEU A 250 -28.36 7.34 31.21
N ILE A 251 -28.16 8.64 31.39
CA ILE A 251 -29.11 9.67 31.00
C ILE A 251 -28.53 10.42 29.82
N LEU A 252 -29.18 10.32 28.67
CA LEU A 252 -28.86 11.12 27.48
C LEU A 252 -29.80 12.31 27.46
N GLU A 253 -29.25 13.51 27.46
CA GLU A 253 -30.04 14.75 27.37
C GLU A 253 -29.38 15.76 26.44
N GLY A 254 -30.21 16.60 25.81
CA GLY A 254 -29.71 17.54 24.83
C GLY A 254 -30.82 18.27 24.09
N HIS A 255 -30.41 18.94 23.02
CA HIS A 255 -31.28 19.73 22.17
C HIS A 255 -30.98 19.47 20.69
N ALA A 256 -32.03 19.35 19.88
CA ALA A 256 -31.92 19.16 18.44
C ALA A 256 -32.68 20.26 17.70
N LEU A 257 -32.14 20.73 16.58
CA LEU A 257 -32.72 21.80 15.76
C LEU A 257 -33.61 21.29 14.61
N GLY A 258 -33.76 19.97 14.49
CA GLY A 258 -34.58 19.29 13.48
C GLY A 258 -34.96 17.89 13.94
N ALA A 259 -35.54 17.08 13.04
CA ALA A 259 -35.79 15.68 13.33
C ALA A 259 -34.45 14.97 13.58
N THR A 260 -34.36 14.18 14.64
CA THR A 260 -33.10 13.60 15.12
C THR A 260 -33.31 12.18 15.61
N SER A 261 -32.40 11.30 15.23
CA SER A 261 -32.33 9.93 15.74
C SER A 261 -30.97 9.71 16.41
N ILE A 262 -30.94 9.03 17.55
CA ILE A 262 -29.70 8.70 18.27
C ILE A 262 -29.65 7.20 18.49
N TRP A 263 -28.51 6.60 18.18
CA TRP A 263 -28.20 5.20 18.41
C TRP A 263 -27.04 5.05 19.39
N LEU A 264 -27.16 4.07 20.28
CA LEU A 264 -26.11 3.62 21.19
C LEU A 264 -25.78 2.16 20.85
N ASP A 265 -24.56 1.89 20.41
CA ASP A 265 -24.13 0.57 19.90
C ASP A 265 -25.11 -0.03 18.88
N GLY A 266 -25.64 0.83 17.99
CA GLY A 266 -26.60 0.45 16.95
C GLY A 266 -28.05 0.31 17.41
N LEU A 267 -28.34 0.41 18.71
CA LEU A 267 -29.72 0.43 19.22
C LEU A 267 -30.26 1.86 19.24
N LYS A 268 -31.39 2.10 18.57
CA LYS A 268 -32.03 3.42 18.54
C LYS A 268 -32.63 3.75 19.91
N VAL A 269 -32.16 4.82 20.53
CA VAL A 269 -32.52 5.24 21.90
C VAL A 269 -33.27 6.58 21.97
N VAL A 270 -33.14 7.41 20.94
CA VAL A 270 -33.90 8.67 20.79
C VAL A 270 -34.44 8.76 19.37
N GLY A 271 -35.68 9.24 19.23
CA GLY A 271 -36.31 9.55 17.95
C GLY A 271 -37.21 10.77 18.08
N LEU A 272 -36.70 11.93 17.70
CA LEU A 272 -37.44 13.19 17.64
C LEU A 272 -37.96 13.44 16.23
N GLN A 273 -39.24 13.77 16.11
CA GLN A 273 -39.87 14.08 14.83
C GLN A 273 -39.66 15.53 14.37
N SER A 274 -39.22 16.41 15.28
CA SER A 274 -38.97 17.83 15.04
C SER A 274 -37.95 18.36 16.04
N ALA A 275 -37.55 19.63 15.86
CA ALA A 275 -36.72 20.33 16.82
C ALA A 275 -37.29 20.26 18.25
N GLY A 276 -36.42 20.14 19.24
CA GLY A 276 -36.80 20.04 20.64
C GLY A 276 -35.71 19.50 21.55
N SER A 277 -35.95 19.62 22.86
CA SER A 277 -35.11 19.01 23.88
C SER A 277 -35.54 17.58 24.17
N PHE A 278 -34.59 16.74 24.55
CA PHE A 278 -34.84 15.35 24.93
C PHE A 278 -34.08 15.00 26.20
N ARG A 279 -34.62 14.01 26.91
CA ARG A 279 -33.98 13.38 28.07
C ARG A 279 -34.47 11.94 28.13
N THR A 280 -33.57 10.98 27.93
CA THR A 280 -33.90 9.55 27.95
C THR A 280 -32.96 8.80 28.87
N GLN A 281 -33.47 7.75 29.49
CA GLN A 281 -32.68 6.83 30.30
C GLN A 281 -32.48 5.54 29.51
N VAL A 282 -31.23 5.09 29.43
CA VAL A 282 -30.85 3.88 28.67
C VAL A 282 -29.93 3.01 29.52
N SER A 283 -29.92 1.70 29.23
CA SER A 283 -28.96 0.78 29.83
C SER A 283 -27.86 0.44 28.83
N ALA A 284 -26.62 0.41 29.32
CA ALA A 284 -25.44 0.08 28.52
C ALA A 284 -24.43 -0.64 29.41
N GLY A 285 -23.67 -1.58 28.84
CA GLY A 285 -22.59 -2.24 29.58
C GLY A 285 -21.36 -1.34 29.75
N SER A 286 -20.42 -1.73 30.61
CA SER A 286 -19.14 -1.03 30.71
C SER A 286 -18.25 -1.19 29.47
N GLY A 287 -17.25 -0.33 29.31
CA GLY A 287 -16.35 -0.34 28.16
C GLY A 287 -16.63 0.80 27.16
N PHE A 288 -15.94 0.76 26.02
CA PHE A 288 -16.11 1.73 24.95
C PHE A 288 -17.46 1.52 24.25
N ARG A 289 -18.19 2.61 24.04
CA ARG A 289 -19.51 2.65 23.41
C ARG A 289 -19.55 3.63 22.26
N GLN A 290 -20.37 3.33 21.27
CA GLN A 290 -20.51 4.15 20.07
C GLN A 290 -21.84 4.89 20.06
N LEU A 291 -21.77 6.19 19.86
CA LEU A 291 -22.91 7.08 19.70
C LEU A 291 -22.99 7.56 18.26
N LEU A 292 -24.11 7.31 17.60
CA LEU A 292 -24.42 7.86 16.30
C LEU A 292 -25.63 8.77 16.41
N VAL A 293 -25.55 9.97 15.84
CA VAL A 293 -26.63 10.95 15.79
C VAL A 293 -26.91 11.29 14.34
N GLN A 294 -28.13 11.08 13.87
CA GLN A 294 -28.60 11.61 12.60
C GLN A 294 -29.39 12.89 12.89
N SER A 295 -29.05 13.99 12.23
CA SER A 295 -29.77 15.26 12.30
C SER A 295 -30.29 15.63 10.90
N VAL A 296 -31.60 15.81 10.77
CA VAL A 296 -32.24 16.22 9.52
C VAL A 296 -32.52 17.71 9.54
N SER A 297 -32.20 18.39 8.44
CA SER A 297 -32.49 19.82 8.25
C SER A 297 -33.96 20.14 8.16
N GLY A 298 -34.31 21.26 8.79
CA GLY A 298 -35.64 21.85 8.76
C GLY A 298 -35.61 23.36 8.65
N SER A 299 -36.79 23.98 8.72
CA SER A 299 -36.97 25.44 8.62
C SER A 299 -36.29 26.24 9.74
N GLY A 300 -35.89 25.59 10.84
CA GLY A 300 -35.15 26.19 11.95
C GLY A 300 -33.63 26.01 11.87
N GLY A 301 -33.11 25.28 10.88
CA GLY A 301 -31.70 24.86 10.80
C GLY A 301 -31.53 23.36 11.00
N TRP A 302 -30.32 22.94 11.35
CA TRP A 302 -29.96 21.57 11.72
C TRP A 302 -28.72 21.55 12.58
N GLY A 303 -28.64 20.51 13.41
CA GLY A 303 -27.61 20.34 14.41
C GLY A 303 -28.17 19.83 15.71
N PHE A 304 -27.27 19.50 16.61
CA PHE A 304 -27.61 18.89 17.89
C PHE A 304 -26.57 19.20 18.96
N GLU A 305 -27.02 19.14 20.21
CA GLU A 305 -26.22 19.06 21.41
C GLU A 305 -26.62 17.77 22.14
N LEU A 306 -25.63 17.04 22.65
CA LEU A 306 -25.84 15.81 23.40
C LEU A 306 -24.86 15.74 24.56
N ASN A 307 -25.40 15.56 25.76
CA ASN A 307 -24.68 15.27 26.98
C ASN A 307 -25.11 13.90 27.50
N VAL A 308 -24.15 13.16 28.06
CA VAL A 308 -24.40 11.83 28.62
C VAL A 308 -23.99 11.84 30.08
N TYR A 309 -24.86 11.37 30.95
CA TYR A 309 -24.62 11.30 32.39
C TYR A 309 -24.70 9.87 32.88
N SER A 310 -23.85 9.53 33.85
CA SER A 310 -23.97 8.30 34.66
C SER A 310 -23.94 8.70 36.13
N GLU A 311 -24.92 8.23 36.91
CA GLU A 311 -25.04 8.56 38.34
C GLU A 311 -24.97 10.08 38.63
N GLY A 312 -25.53 10.90 37.73
CA GLY A 312 -25.51 12.37 37.84
C GLY A 312 -24.19 13.05 37.47
N ARG A 313 -23.16 12.29 37.04
CA ARG A 313 -21.89 12.83 36.55
C ARG A 313 -21.89 12.91 35.03
N LEU A 314 -21.50 14.05 34.48
CA LEU A 314 -21.29 14.22 33.04
C LEU A 314 -20.12 13.33 32.59
N LEU A 315 -20.36 12.50 31.58
CA LEU A 315 -19.34 11.68 30.95
C LEU A 315 -18.75 12.40 29.74
N PRO A 316 -17.42 12.43 29.59
CA PRO A 316 -16.79 13.03 28.43
C PRO A 316 -17.08 12.17 27.19
N LEU A 317 -17.48 12.84 26.12
CA LEU A 317 -17.48 12.27 24.78
C LEU A 317 -16.07 12.37 24.19
N GLU A 318 -15.69 11.38 23.39
CA GLU A 318 -14.38 11.31 22.75
C GLU A 318 -14.52 10.91 21.28
N MET A 319 -13.52 11.22 20.45
CA MET A 319 -13.56 10.79 19.05
C MET A 319 -13.66 9.26 18.97
N PRO A 320 -14.49 8.73 18.05
CA PRO A 320 -14.71 7.30 17.95
C PRO A 320 -13.51 6.53 17.38
N ALA A 321 -12.56 7.26 16.79
CA ALA A 321 -11.27 6.76 16.33
C ALA A 321 -10.21 7.84 16.60
N ALA A 322 -8.95 7.43 16.78
CA ALA A 322 -7.84 8.37 16.95
C ALA A 322 -7.59 9.14 15.65
N VAL A 323 -8.01 10.42 15.62
CA VAL A 323 -7.76 11.35 14.52
C VAL A 323 -6.74 12.40 14.96
N HIS A 324 -5.55 12.35 14.38
CA HIS A 324 -4.49 13.31 14.67
C HIS A 324 -4.76 14.66 14.00
N GLY A 325 -4.30 15.75 14.62
CA GLY A 325 -4.50 17.10 14.09
C GLY A 325 -5.93 17.64 14.23
N ALA A 326 -6.79 16.95 14.99
CA ALA A 326 -8.15 17.38 15.28
C ALA A 326 -8.40 17.47 16.78
N GLU A 327 -9.20 18.45 17.17
CA GLU A 327 -9.75 18.59 18.52
C GLU A 327 -11.26 18.28 18.49
N GLY A 328 -11.83 17.91 19.64
CA GLY A 328 -13.26 17.62 19.80
C GLY A 328 -13.58 16.14 19.96
N ALA A 329 -14.87 15.83 19.97
CA ALA A 329 -15.40 14.50 20.28
C ALA A 329 -16.16 13.84 19.12
N TRP A 330 -16.36 14.56 18.02
CA TRP A 330 -17.30 14.15 16.98
C TRP A 330 -16.64 14.11 15.60
N LEU A 331 -16.96 13.07 14.84
CA LEU A 331 -16.82 13.02 13.38
C LEU A 331 -18.16 13.30 12.73
N TYR A 332 -18.16 14.04 11.63
CA TYR A 332 -19.36 14.41 10.90
C TYR A 332 -19.33 13.96 9.45
N ALA A 333 -20.45 13.46 8.93
CA ALA A 333 -20.62 13.11 7.52
C ALA A 333 -21.96 13.65 7.01
N GLY A 334 -21.96 14.24 5.81
CA GLY A 334 -23.13 14.87 5.22
C GLY A 334 -22.77 15.75 4.02
N PRO A 335 -23.79 16.34 3.36
CA PRO A 335 -25.22 16.00 3.44
C PRO A 335 -25.55 14.64 2.80
N MET A 336 -26.53 13.93 3.35
CA MET A 336 -27.02 12.63 2.90
C MET A 336 -28.54 12.63 2.74
N ASP A 337 -29.07 11.65 2.00
CA ASP A 337 -30.51 11.46 1.87
C ASP A 337 -31.12 11.16 3.25
N PRO A 338 -32.11 11.93 3.73
CA PRO A 338 -32.69 11.73 5.05
C PRO A 338 -33.60 10.49 5.12
N THR A 339 -33.99 9.93 3.97
CA THR A 339 -34.77 8.69 3.87
C THR A 339 -33.89 7.45 3.85
N ALA A 340 -32.57 7.61 3.72
CA ALA A 340 -31.65 6.50 3.91
C ALA A 340 -31.72 6.04 5.36
N GLU A 341 -32.04 4.76 5.56
CA GLU A 341 -31.99 4.09 6.86
C GLU A 341 -30.75 3.17 6.92
N PRO A 342 -29.53 3.72 6.95
CA PRO A 342 -28.34 2.90 6.99
C PRO A 342 -28.26 2.17 8.34
N ASP A 343 -27.81 0.92 8.31
CA ASP A 343 -27.43 0.20 9.52
C ASP A 343 -26.36 1.02 10.26
N PRO A 344 -26.57 1.40 11.54
CA PRO A 344 -25.60 2.16 12.30
C PRO A 344 -24.20 1.55 12.30
N SER A 345 -24.07 0.21 12.26
CA SER A 345 -22.77 -0.46 12.20
C SER A 345 -22.06 -0.25 10.86
N ALA A 346 -22.83 -0.08 9.78
CA ALA A 346 -22.31 0.27 8.45
C ALA A 346 -21.93 1.76 8.35
N VAL A 347 -22.50 2.62 9.21
CA VAL A 347 -22.09 4.03 9.31
C VAL A 347 -20.88 4.19 10.20
N CYS A 348 -20.85 3.59 11.38
CA CYS A 348 -19.80 3.74 12.39
C CYS A 348 -18.49 3.00 12.03
N THR A 349 -17.88 3.40 10.92
CA THR A 349 -16.64 2.85 10.40
C THR A 349 -15.87 3.94 9.68
N THR A 350 -14.54 3.84 9.67
CA THR A 350 -13.71 4.70 8.81
C THR A 350 -13.33 4.00 7.51
N ALA A 351 -13.87 2.82 7.20
CA ALA A 351 -13.51 2.08 5.99
C ALA A 351 -14.37 2.44 4.76
N ALA A 352 -15.58 2.96 4.98
CA ALA A 352 -16.59 3.12 3.94
C ALA A 352 -16.82 4.58 3.53
N LEU A 353 -17.29 4.77 2.29
CA LEU A 353 -17.84 6.03 1.80
C LEU A 353 -19.36 6.04 1.97
N TYR A 354 -19.94 7.24 1.99
CA TYR A 354 -21.38 7.42 2.19
C TYR A 354 -22.02 8.15 1.01
N PRO A 355 -23.15 7.68 0.47
CA PRO A 355 -23.87 8.39 -0.58
C PRO A 355 -24.23 9.82 -0.15
N ALA A 356 -23.89 10.80 -0.99
CA ALA A 356 -24.08 12.21 -0.70
C ALA A 356 -25.15 12.84 -1.60
N VAL A 357 -25.82 13.85 -1.06
CA VAL A 357 -26.79 14.68 -1.79
C VAL A 357 -26.40 16.16 -1.72
N ASP A 358 -26.81 16.95 -2.70
CA ASP A 358 -26.67 18.41 -2.66
C ASP A 358 -27.75 19.08 -1.79
N SER A 359 -27.74 20.41 -1.74
CA SER A 359 -28.71 21.21 -0.98
C SER A 359 -30.16 21.07 -1.47
N GLU A 360 -30.39 20.52 -2.67
CA GLU A 360 -31.71 20.24 -3.24
C GLU A 360 -32.10 18.76 -3.07
N GLY A 361 -31.26 17.93 -2.43
CA GLY A 361 -31.50 16.51 -2.23
C GLY A 361 -31.17 15.63 -3.45
N ARG A 362 -30.46 16.15 -4.45
CA ARG A 362 -30.04 15.38 -5.63
C ARG A 362 -28.74 14.63 -5.32
N ALA A 363 -28.61 13.39 -5.78
CA ALA A 363 -27.39 12.61 -5.60
C ALA A 363 -26.19 13.27 -6.29
N VAL A 364 -25.07 13.43 -5.56
CA VAL A 364 -23.83 14.07 -6.04
C VAL A 364 -22.57 13.20 -5.84
N GLY A 365 -22.76 11.90 -5.63
CA GLY A 365 -21.67 10.95 -5.41
C GLY A 365 -21.55 10.56 -3.95
N HIS A 366 -20.38 10.77 -3.35
CA HIS A 366 -20.08 10.30 -2.00
C HIS A 366 -19.46 11.39 -1.11
N THR A 367 -19.70 11.28 0.19
CA THR A 367 -19.08 12.04 1.27
C THR A 367 -18.33 11.10 2.22
N TYR A 368 -17.55 11.69 3.12
CA TYR A 368 -16.74 10.99 4.10
C TYR A 368 -16.60 11.82 5.38
N TRP A 369 -15.99 11.25 6.41
CA TRP A 369 -15.84 11.88 7.71
C TRP A 369 -15.05 13.19 7.66
N MET A 370 -15.58 14.18 8.38
CA MET A 370 -14.98 15.49 8.62
C MET A 370 -14.85 15.71 10.13
N VAL A 371 -13.93 16.60 10.50
CA VAL A 371 -13.85 17.13 11.87
C VAL A 371 -14.45 18.52 11.89
N ASP A 372 -14.79 19.00 13.08
CA ASP A 372 -15.41 20.31 13.26
C ASP A 372 -14.41 21.47 13.16
N ALA A 373 -13.82 21.63 11.97
CA ALA A 373 -12.89 22.69 11.63
C ALA A 373 -13.05 23.10 10.16
N PRO A 374 -12.62 24.31 9.77
CA PRO A 374 -12.84 24.83 8.43
C PRO A 374 -12.35 23.91 7.31
N HIS A 375 -13.28 23.30 6.58
CA HIS A 375 -13.02 22.40 5.44
C HIS A 375 -12.06 21.23 5.76
N SER A 376 -12.05 20.76 7.00
CA SER A 376 -11.13 19.72 7.47
C SER A 376 -11.73 18.33 7.36
N MET A 377 -11.19 17.54 6.44
CA MET A 377 -11.57 16.16 6.16
C MET A 377 -10.71 15.20 6.99
N VAL A 378 -11.25 14.04 7.37
CA VAL A 378 -10.44 12.94 7.89
C VAL A 378 -9.87 12.16 6.72
N ARG A 379 -8.57 11.88 6.71
CA ARG A 379 -7.92 11.03 5.70
C ARG A 379 -7.01 9.98 6.37
N PRO A 380 -6.99 8.72 5.90
CA PRO A 380 -6.07 7.70 6.37
C PRO A 380 -4.70 7.86 5.70
N TYR A 381 -3.62 7.59 6.43
CA TYR A 381 -2.25 7.66 5.92
C TYR A 381 -1.42 6.45 6.36
N TYR A 382 -0.45 6.07 5.53
CA TYR A 382 0.64 5.19 5.95
C TYR A 382 1.58 5.99 6.88
N GLU A 383 1.48 5.79 8.19
CA GLU A 383 2.49 6.29 9.16
C GLU A 383 3.72 5.38 9.24
N ASN A 384 3.55 4.15 8.79
CA ASN A 384 4.62 3.18 8.72
C ASN A 384 5.56 3.63 7.57
N ALA A 385 6.87 3.72 7.83
CA ALA A 385 7.96 4.15 6.95
C ALA A 385 7.75 4.06 5.42
N MET A 386 8.26 5.08 4.73
CA MET A 386 8.32 5.17 3.26
C MET A 386 8.85 3.88 2.63
N LEU A 387 8.26 3.44 1.50
CA LEU A 387 8.89 2.42 0.67
C LEU A 387 10.12 3.05 0.02
N SER A 388 11.30 2.77 0.57
CA SER A 388 12.48 2.80 -0.27
C SER A 388 12.53 1.46 -0.99
N ASN A 389 12.38 1.47 -2.30
CA ASN A 389 12.62 0.34 -3.20
C ASN A 389 14.05 -0.22 -3.11
N LYS A 390 14.94 0.44 -2.34
CA LYS A 390 16.29 -0.05 -2.04
C LYS A 390 16.49 -0.52 -0.61
N TRP A 391 15.61 -0.14 0.33
CA TRP A 391 15.80 -0.40 1.76
C TRP A 391 14.45 -0.36 2.49
N THR A 392 13.70 -1.46 2.52
CA THR A 392 12.75 -1.69 3.63
C THR A 392 13.54 -2.12 4.86
N THR A 393 14.45 -1.26 5.31
CA THR A 393 15.09 -1.36 6.63
C THR A 393 14.48 -0.28 7.49
N GLY A 394 13.86 -0.67 8.60
CA GLY A 394 13.25 0.27 9.54
C GLY A 394 12.29 -0.41 10.52
N SER A 395 11.82 0.35 11.50
CA SER A 395 10.90 -0.09 12.56
C SER A 395 9.43 -0.13 12.14
N ALA A 396 9.12 0.12 10.87
CA ALA A 396 7.76 0.29 10.40
C ALA A 396 7.13 -1.03 9.94
N THR A 397 5.88 -1.25 10.32
CA THR A 397 5.15 -2.45 9.89
C THR A 397 4.77 -2.39 8.40
N ASN A 398 4.89 -3.54 7.75
CA ASN A 398 4.38 -3.74 6.40
C ASN A 398 2.88 -4.05 6.36
N TYR A 399 2.21 -4.20 7.51
CA TYR A 399 0.80 -4.57 7.57
C TYR A 399 -0.11 -3.57 6.83
N GLY A 400 -1.11 -4.09 6.13
CA GLY A 400 -2.12 -3.27 5.43
C GLY A 400 -1.59 -2.52 4.21
N ARG A 401 -0.46 -2.96 3.64
CA ARG A 401 0.13 -2.38 2.42
C ARG A 401 -0.08 -3.28 1.21
N TRP A 402 -0.37 -2.64 0.09
CA TRP A 402 -0.47 -3.28 -1.22
C TRP A 402 0.84 -3.08 -2.01
N ASP A 403 1.62 -4.16 -2.15
CA ASP A 403 2.86 -4.20 -2.93
C ASP A 403 3.20 -5.64 -3.33
N TYR A 404 3.87 -5.86 -4.45
CA TYR A 404 4.10 -7.21 -4.97
C TYR A 404 4.92 -8.13 -4.02
N PRO A 405 5.97 -7.67 -3.31
CA PRO A 405 6.71 -8.54 -2.39
C PRO A 405 5.83 -8.95 -1.19
N LEU A 406 4.86 -8.11 -0.82
CA LEU A 406 3.87 -8.44 0.20
C LEU A 406 2.81 -9.39 -0.34
N GLY A 407 2.48 -9.33 -1.64
CA GLY A 407 1.63 -10.31 -2.30
C GLY A 407 2.16 -11.73 -2.15
N VAL A 408 3.42 -11.96 -2.53
CA VAL A 408 4.06 -13.28 -2.35
C VAL A 408 4.16 -13.68 -0.88
N THR A 409 4.39 -12.71 0.01
CA THR A 409 4.47 -12.98 1.46
C THR A 409 3.14 -13.39 2.05
N MET A 410 2.04 -12.71 1.69
CA MET A 410 0.69 -13.11 2.11
C MET A 410 0.31 -14.47 1.53
N TYR A 411 0.67 -14.75 0.28
CA TYR A 411 0.48 -16.08 -0.30
C TYR A 411 1.22 -17.16 0.51
N GLY A 412 2.49 -16.92 0.84
CA GLY A 412 3.30 -17.83 1.66
C GLY A 412 2.73 -18.05 3.05
N LEU A 413 2.24 -16.99 3.71
CA LEU A 413 1.57 -17.08 5.02
C LEU A 413 0.28 -17.88 4.94
N LEU A 414 -0.60 -17.63 3.95
CA LEU A 414 -1.85 -18.38 3.80
C LEU A 414 -1.60 -19.88 3.55
N ARG A 415 -0.59 -20.21 2.75
CA ARG A 415 -0.19 -21.60 2.48
C ARG A 415 0.44 -22.26 3.70
N THR A 416 1.31 -21.55 4.41
CA THR A 416 1.95 -22.04 5.65
C THR A 416 0.95 -22.23 6.78
N ALA A 417 0.02 -21.28 6.95
CA ALA A 417 -1.05 -21.38 7.94
C ALA A 417 -1.90 -22.64 7.73
N ARG A 418 -2.22 -22.98 6.47
CA ARG A 418 -2.92 -24.22 6.10
C ARG A 418 -2.09 -25.46 6.41
N GLU A 419 -0.80 -25.47 6.04
CA GLU A 419 0.10 -26.60 6.30
C GLU A 419 0.31 -26.85 7.81
N LEU A 420 0.50 -25.79 8.59
CA LEU A 420 0.73 -25.86 10.03
C LEU A 420 -0.56 -25.99 10.85
N LYS A 421 -1.73 -25.74 10.25
CA LYS A 421 -3.04 -25.59 10.91
C LYS A 421 -3.05 -24.45 11.95
N ARG A 422 -2.53 -23.27 11.57
CA ARG A 422 -2.40 -22.07 12.41
C ARG A 422 -3.41 -21.00 12.02
N GLN A 423 -4.56 -21.00 12.68
CA GLN A 423 -5.65 -20.06 12.41
C GLN A 423 -5.23 -18.60 12.62
N ASP A 424 -4.44 -18.32 13.65
CA ASP A 424 -3.93 -16.98 13.97
C ASP A 424 -3.09 -16.38 12.83
N LEU A 425 -2.30 -17.20 12.12
CA LEU A 425 -1.53 -16.77 10.95
C LEU A 425 -2.43 -16.55 9.73
N ALA A 426 -3.47 -17.37 9.56
CA ALA A 426 -4.47 -17.17 8.51
C ALA A 426 -5.24 -15.87 8.75
N ASP A 427 -5.70 -15.62 9.97
CA ASP A 427 -6.41 -14.40 10.36
C ASP A 427 -5.54 -13.15 10.18
N TYR A 428 -4.25 -13.24 10.53
CA TYR A 428 -3.28 -12.17 10.27
C TYR A 428 -3.18 -11.84 8.77
N ALA A 429 -2.97 -12.85 7.91
CA ALA A 429 -2.80 -12.65 6.47
C ALA A 429 -4.11 -12.15 5.81
N LEU A 430 -5.26 -12.69 6.21
CA LEU A 430 -6.58 -12.23 5.76
C LEU A 430 -6.84 -10.79 6.21
N GLY A 431 -6.49 -10.43 7.45
CA GLY A 431 -6.63 -9.07 7.97
C GLY A 431 -5.76 -8.06 7.21
N HIS A 432 -4.54 -8.45 6.82
CA HIS A 432 -3.67 -7.63 5.99
C HIS A 432 -4.31 -7.35 4.62
N ILE A 433 -4.79 -8.40 3.94
CA ILE A 433 -5.45 -8.30 2.63
C ILE A 433 -6.73 -7.45 2.74
N ARG A 434 -7.55 -7.66 3.78
CA ARG A 434 -8.76 -6.88 4.05
C ARG A 434 -8.45 -5.41 4.30
N SER A 435 -7.41 -5.10 5.07
CA SER A 435 -7.01 -3.72 5.33
C SER A 435 -6.68 -2.93 4.05
N CYS A 436 -6.18 -3.61 3.01
CA CYS A 436 -5.96 -3.01 1.70
C CYS A 436 -7.28 -2.89 0.90
N THR A 437 -8.04 -3.99 0.83
CA THR A 437 -9.20 -4.13 -0.07
C THR A 437 -10.45 -3.40 0.43
N ASP A 438 -10.69 -3.37 1.74
CA ASP A 438 -11.83 -2.67 2.37
C ASP A 438 -11.81 -1.17 2.09
N ARG A 439 -10.63 -0.61 1.79
CA ARG A 439 -10.44 0.80 1.49
C ARG A 439 -10.35 1.10 -0.01
N TYR A 440 -10.56 0.13 -0.88
CA TYR A 440 -10.34 0.34 -2.32
C TYR A 440 -11.22 1.45 -2.89
N GLU A 441 -12.53 1.42 -2.61
CA GLU A 441 -13.47 2.46 -3.05
C GLU A 441 -13.13 3.83 -2.46
N TYR A 442 -12.82 3.88 -1.16
CA TYR A 442 -12.32 5.09 -0.51
C TYR A 442 -11.09 5.64 -1.24
N SER A 443 -10.13 4.77 -1.60
CA SER A 443 -8.86 5.20 -2.19
C SER A 443 -9.04 5.76 -3.60
N LEU A 444 -9.98 5.21 -4.38
CA LEU A 444 -10.39 5.77 -5.67
C LEU A 444 -11.01 7.16 -5.50
N TRP A 445 -11.96 7.29 -4.57
CA TRP A 445 -12.59 8.57 -4.26
C TRP A 445 -11.57 9.60 -3.74
N ASP A 446 -10.65 9.20 -2.86
CA ASP A 446 -9.62 10.07 -2.29
C ASP A 446 -8.67 10.61 -3.37
N ARG A 447 -8.26 9.77 -4.34
CA ARG A 447 -7.55 10.24 -5.54
C ARG A 447 -8.34 11.31 -6.27
N ASP A 448 -9.63 11.08 -6.52
CA ASP A 448 -10.44 12.00 -7.30
C ASP A 448 -10.72 13.31 -6.54
N GLN A 449 -10.77 13.27 -5.21
CA GLN A 449 -11.00 14.44 -4.36
C GLN A 449 -9.75 15.29 -4.11
N TYR A 450 -8.58 14.67 -4.00
CA TYR A 450 -7.35 15.34 -3.56
C TYR A 450 -6.19 15.24 -4.57
N GLY A 451 -6.48 14.67 -5.75
CA GLY A 451 -5.60 14.49 -6.89
C GLY A 451 -4.66 13.27 -6.79
N PHE A 452 -4.41 12.76 -5.58
CA PHE A 452 -3.61 11.56 -5.34
C PHE A 452 -4.15 10.81 -4.11
N PRO A 453 -4.23 9.47 -4.15
CA PRO A 453 -4.74 8.71 -3.01
C PRO A 453 -3.73 8.77 -1.85
N SER A 454 -4.19 8.77 -0.60
CA SER A 454 -3.31 8.73 0.58
C SER A 454 -2.91 7.31 1.02
N VAL A 455 -3.65 6.31 0.54
CA VAL A 455 -3.43 4.87 0.77
C VAL A 455 -3.66 4.09 -0.53
N ASN A 456 -3.18 2.84 -0.61
CA ASN A 456 -3.38 1.96 -1.79
C ASN A 456 -2.90 2.53 -3.13
N HIS A 457 -1.85 3.36 -3.14
CA HIS A 457 -1.34 4.04 -4.34
C HIS A 457 -1.18 3.12 -5.56
N GLN A 458 -0.54 1.95 -5.39
CA GLN A 458 -0.31 1.01 -6.50
C GLN A 458 -1.60 0.40 -7.03
N LEU A 459 -2.53 0.00 -6.16
CA LEU A 459 -3.82 -0.58 -6.53
C LEU A 459 -4.74 0.43 -7.22
N VAL A 460 -4.70 1.71 -6.82
CA VAL A 460 -5.51 2.78 -7.42
C VAL A 460 -4.92 3.28 -8.75
N LEU A 461 -3.60 3.20 -8.89
CA LEU A 461 -2.86 3.76 -10.02
C LEU A 461 -2.14 2.68 -10.83
N ILE A 462 -2.84 1.58 -11.11
CA ILE A 462 -2.34 0.44 -11.89
C ILE A 462 -1.88 0.94 -13.26
N LYS A 463 -0.57 0.82 -13.52
CA LYS A 463 0.05 1.10 -14.82
C LYS A 463 0.89 -0.06 -15.36
N MET A 464 1.18 -1.05 -14.52
CA MET A 464 2.06 -2.18 -14.84
C MET A 464 1.72 -3.37 -13.95
N LEU A 465 2.18 -4.55 -14.37
CA LEU A 465 1.91 -5.82 -13.69
C LEU A 465 2.33 -5.83 -12.21
N ASP A 466 3.48 -5.23 -11.87
CA ASP A 466 3.99 -5.12 -10.50
C ASP A 466 3.00 -4.43 -9.55
N ASN A 467 2.13 -3.53 -10.05
CA ASN A 467 1.17 -2.81 -9.23
C ASN A 467 0.01 -3.67 -8.74
N CYS A 468 -0.27 -4.81 -9.37
CA CYS A 468 -1.51 -5.55 -9.12
C CYS A 468 -1.36 -7.07 -9.07
N GLY A 469 -0.45 -7.67 -9.83
CA GLY A 469 -0.48 -9.10 -10.11
C GLY A 469 -0.24 -10.01 -8.91
N SER A 470 0.93 -9.88 -8.29
CA SER A 470 1.30 -10.74 -7.15
C SER A 470 0.31 -10.60 -5.99
N PHE A 471 -0.05 -9.36 -5.62
CA PHE A 471 -0.98 -9.13 -4.51
C PHE A 471 -2.42 -9.52 -4.88
N GLY A 472 -2.86 -9.25 -6.11
CA GLY A 472 -4.14 -9.73 -6.63
C GLY A 472 -4.25 -11.25 -6.60
N SER A 473 -3.14 -11.96 -6.90
CA SER A 473 -3.07 -13.42 -6.78
C SER A 473 -3.25 -13.88 -5.33
N ALA A 474 -2.58 -13.24 -4.37
CA ALA A 474 -2.75 -13.55 -2.94
C ALA A 474 -4.17 -13.21 -2.44
N MET A 475 -4.76 -12.12 -2.92
CA MET A 475 -6.15 -11.75 -2.64
C MET A 475 -7.13 -12.80 -3.19
N LEU A 476 -6.91 -13.33 -4.39
CA LEU A 476 -7.73 -14.41 -4.93
C LEU A 476 -7.53 -15.73 -4.16
N GLU A 477 -6.33 -16.00 -3.64
CA GLU A 477 -6.11 -17.12 -2.72
C GLU A 477 -6.92 -16.96 -1.42
N ALA A 478 -7.09 -15.73 -0.94
CA ALA A 478 -7.98 -15.42 0.18
C ALA A 478 -9.46 -15.60 -0.21
N TYR A 479 -9.87 -15.13 -1.40
CA TYR A 479 -11.22 -15.34 -1.93
C TYR A 479 -11.62 -16.81 -1.97
N LEU A 480 -10.75 -17.67 -2.52
CA LEU A 480 -11.01 -19.11 -2.59
C LEU A 480 -11.14 -19.78 -1.20
N GLN A 481 -10.68 -19.13 -0.13
CA GLN A 481 -10.85 -19.61 1.25
C GLN A 481 -12.10 -19.03 1.93
N THR A 482 -12.45 -17.77 1.66
CA THR A 482 -13.45 -17.03 2.43
C THR A 482 -14.77 -16.79 1.71
N GLY A 483 -14.78 -16.80 0.37
CA GLY A 483 -15.94 -16.39 -0.44
C GLY A 483 -16.28 -14.89 -0.34
N ASP A 484 -15.33 -14.04 0.07
CA ASP A 484 -15.57 -12.61 0.26
C ASP A 484 -15.63 -11.87 -1.10
N GLU A 485 -16.85 -11.58 -1.55
CA GLU A 485 -17.13 -10.98 -2.88
C GLU A 485 -16.47 -9.62 -3.12
N ARG A 486 -16.00 -8.93 -2.08
CA ARG A 486 -15.21 -7.68 -2.26
C ARG A 486 -13.89 -7.93 -2.98
N PHE A 487 -13.32 -9.12 -2.82
CA PHE A 487 -12.12 -9.51 -3.58
C PHE A 487 -12.44 -9.72 -5.06
N ARG A 488 -13.66 -10.17 -5.38
CA ARG A 488 -14.11 -10.45 -6.75
C ARG A 488 -14.13 -9.16 -7.58
N SER A 489 -14.70 -8.09 -7.05
CA SER A 489 -14.81 -6.80 -7.77
C SER A 489 -13.44 -6.20 -8.09
N ILE A 490 -12.50 -6.25 -7.16
CA ILE A 490 -11.11 -5.80 -7.37
C ILE A 490 -10.41 -6.71 -8.39
N ALA A 491 -10.61 -8.02 -8.30
CA ALA A 491 -10.02 -8.97 -9.23
C ALA A 491 -10.51 -8.72 -10.68
N ASP A 492 -11.79 -8.37 -10.88
CA ASP A 492 -12.31 -8.04 -12.20
C ASP A 492 -11.61 -6.80 -12.80
N VAL A 493 -11.31 -5.78 -11.99
CA VAL A 493 -10.53 -4.62 -12.44
C VAL A 493 -9.11 -5.00 -12.86
N ILE A 494 -8.44 -5.87 -12.08
CA ILE A 494 -7.09 -6.33 -12.39
C ILE A 494 -7.09 -7.20 -13.66
N ALA A 495 -8.06 -8.08 -13.82
CA ALA A 495 -8.20 -8.93 -15.00
C ALA A 495 -8.48 -8.10 -16.26
N GLU A 496 -9.39 -7.12 -16.18
CA GLU A 496 -9.65 -6.18 -17.27
C GLU A 496 -8.37 -5.42 -17.67
N PHE A 497 -7.58 -4.98 -16.69
CA PHE A 497 -6.28 -4.37 -16.98
C PHE A 497 -5.35 -5.32 -17.74
N MET A 498 -5.09 -6.53 -17.22
CA MET A 498 -4.16 -7.47 -17.85
C MET A 498 -4.63 -7.98 -19.22
N LEU A 499 -5.92 -8.29 -19.36
CA LEU A 499 -6.46 -8.94 -20.55
C LEU A 499 -6.78 -7.97 -21.67
N ARG A 500 -7.06 -6.69 -21.36
CA ARG A 500 -7.55 -5.71 -22.35
C ARG A 500 -6.71 -4.46 -22.48
N LYS A 501 -6.05 -3.99 -21.41
CA LYS A 501 -5.43 -2.65 -21.38
C LYS A 501 -3.91 -2.67 -21.35
N LEU A 502 -3.32 -3.68 -20.73
CA LEU A 502 -1.87 -3.83 -20.61
C LEU A 502 -1.24 -3.88 -22.00
N GLU A 503 -0.10 -3.20 -22.14
CA GLU A 503 0.57 -3.03 -23.41
C GLU A 503 1.13 -4.36 -23.93
N ARG A 504 1.01 -4.53 -25.25
CA ARG A 504 1.42 -5.75 -25.97
C ARG A 504 2.29 -5.42 -27.16
N ARG A 505 3.24 -6.30 -27.46
CA ARG A 505 3.92 -6.36 -28.75
C ARG A 505 2.96 -6.88 -29.83
N GLU A 506 3.37 -6.77 -31.09
CA GLU A 506 2.56 -7.21 -32.25
C GLU A 506 2.16 -8.69 -32.17
N ASP A 507 3.01 -9.55 -31.59
CA ASP A 507 2.70 -10.97 -31.39
C ASP A 507 1.85 -11.27 -30.15
N GLY A 508 1.47 -10.23 -29.41
CA GLY A 508 0.64 -10.28 -28.21
C GLY A 508 1.43 -10.40 -26.89
N ALA A 509 2.76 -10.42 -26.93
CA ALA A 509 3.56 -10.55 -25.70
C ALA A 509 3.43 -9.30 -24.83
N PHE A 510 3.24 -9.48 -23.52
CA PHE A 510 3.26 -8.37 -22.57
C PHE A 510 4.64 -7.69 -22.57
N TYR A 511 4.63 -6.36 -22.42
CA TYR A 511 5.84 -5.57 -22.24
C TYR A 511 5.55 -4.28 -21.48
N ARG A 512 6.61 -3.59 -21.06
CA ARG A 512 6.56 -2.35 -20.29
C ARG A 512 6.77 -1.17 -21.25
N LEU A 513 5.73 -0.37 -21.52
CA LEU A 513 5.87 0.85 -22.32
C LEU A 513 6.54 1.97 -21.51
N CYS A 514 6.04 2.25 -20.30
CA CYS A 514 6.57 3.18 -19.29
C CYS A 514 7.38 4.38 -19.82
N PRO A 515 6.77 5.32 -20.58
CA PRO A 515 7.50 6.38 -21.26
C PRO A 515 8.31 7.25 -20.28
N GLY A 516 9.59 7.49 -20.60
CA GLY A 516 10.48 8.32 -19.79
C GLY A 516 11.05 7.63 -18.54
N GLU A 517 10.67 6.38 -18.27
CA GLU A 517 11.23 5.58 -17.18
C GLU A 517 12.38 4.69 -17.67
N TYR A 518 13.25 4.25 -16.76
CA TYR A 518 14.37 3.37 -17.15
C TYR A 518 13.89 2.03 -17.73
N ALA A 519 12.70 1.55 -17.32
CA ALA A 519 12.09 0.31 -17.81
C ALA A 519 11.31 0.49 -19.14
N ALA A 520 11.37 1.66 -19.78
CA ALA A 520 10.64 1.93 -21.01
C ALA A 520 11.01 0.95 -22.14
N ASP A 521 10.01 0.44 -22.85
CA ASP A 521 10.11 -0.48 -23.99
C ASP A 521 10.96 -1.73 -23.68
N THR A 522 10.61 -2.43 -22.60
CA THR A 522 11.29 -3.66 -22.15
C THR A 522 10.33 -4.79 -21.77
N MET A 523 10.79 -6.04 -21.82
CA MET A 523 10.11 -7.23 -21.31
C MET A 523 10.98 -7.91 -20.26
N TRP A 524 10.42 -8.25 -19.09
CA TRP A 524 11.18 -8.78 -17.96
C TRP A 524 10.68 -10.18 -17.59
N ALA A 525 11.59 -11.14 -17.35
CA ALA A 525 11.21 -12.49 -16.94
C ALA A 525 10.25 -12.50 -15.73
N ASP A 526 10.40 -11.54 -14.83
CA ASP A 526 9.57 -11.28 -13.66
C ASP A 526 8.07 -11.09 -13.99
N ASP A 527 7.75 -10.52 -15.16
CA ASP A 527 6.37 -10.26 -15.60
C ASP A 527 5.54 -11.55 -15.71
N LEU A 528 6.17 -12.72 -15.87
CA LEU A 528 5.50 -14.02 -15.82
C LEU A 528 4.92 -14.32 -14.43
N TYR A 529 5.64 -13.94 -13.36
CA TYR A 529 5.13 -14.03 -12.00
C TYR A 529 4.12 -12.92 -11.68
N MET A 530 4.33 -11.73 -12.25
CA MET A 530 3.40 -10.61 -12.03
C MET A 530 2.10 -10.76 -12.85
N SER A 531 1.95 -11.79 -13.67
CA SER A 531 0.72 -12.03 -14.45
C SER A 531 0.12 -13.41 -14.20
N ALA A 532 0.88 -14.50 -14.41
CA ALA A 532 0.32 -15.84 -14.48
C ALA A 532 -0.36 -16.32 -13.18
N PRO A 533 0.24 -16.20 -11.97
CA PRO A 533 -0.41 -16.60 -10.73
C PRO A 533 -1.77 -15.94 -10.49
N PHE A 534 -1.91 -14.67 -10.86
CA PHE A 534 -3.18 -13.95 -10.80
C PHE A 534 -4.18 -14.53 -11.81
N LEU A 535 -3.79 -14.62 -13.08
CA LEU A 535 -4.65 -15.11 -14.17
C LEU A 535 -5.15 -16.55 -13.91
N ILE A 536 -4.28 -17.41 -13.39
CA ILE A 536 -4.62 -18.78 -12.99
C ILE A 536 -5.71 -18.81 -11.93
N ARG A 537 -5.52 -18.04 -10.84
CA ARG A 537 -6.50 -17.98 -9.75
C ARG A 537 -7.78 -17.28 -10.16
N TYR A 538 -7.69 -16.31 -11.06
CA TYR A 538 -8.85 -15.63 -11.62
C TYR A 538 -9.67 -16.62 -12.47
N ALA A 539 -9.04 -17.39 -13.35
CA ALA A 539 -9.74 -18.45 -14.08
C ALA A 539 -10.42 -19.45 -13.14
N ALA A 540 -9.76 -19.85 -12.06
CA ALA A 540 -10.33 -20.76 -11.06
C ALA A 540 -11.52 -20.15 -10.30
N ALA A 541 -11.45 -18.87 -9.92
CA ALA A 541 -12.50 -18.18 -9.19
C ALA A 541 -13.74 -17.85 -10.06
N THR A 542 -13.57 -17.76 -11.38
CA THR A 542 -14.59 -17.18 -12.27
C THR A 542 -15.10 -18.13 -13.35
N GLY A 543 -14.34 -19.19 -13.65
CA GLY A 543 -14.55 -20.02 -14.83
C GLY A 543 -14.11 -19.38 -16.15
N GLN A 544 -13.53 -18.17 -16.16
CA GLN A 544 -13.06 -17.49 -17.37
C GLN A 544 -11.77 -18.11 -17.90
N ARG A 545 -11.92 -19.10 -18.80
CA ARG A 545 -10.80 -19.86 -19.38
C ARG A 545 -9.79 -18.98 -20.13
N GLU A 546 -10.23 -17.88 -20.72
CA GLU A 546 -9.34 -16.95 -21.44
C GLU A 546 -8.16 -16.47 -20.59
N ALA A 547 -8.36 -16.26 -19.28
CA ALA A 547 -7.26 -15.86 -18.40
C ALA A 547 -6.18 -16.95 -18.30
N LEU A 548 -6.58 -18.21 -18.28
CA LEU A 548 -5.65 -19.35 -18.24
C LEU A 548 -4.94 -19.54 -19.59
N ASP A 549 -5.67 -19.41 -20.70
CA ASP A 549 -5.12 -19.46 -22.06
C ASP A 549 -4.08 -18.36 -22.27
N GLU A 550 -4.36 -17.16 -21.75
CA GLU A 550 -3.46 -16.02 -21.82
C GLU A 550 -2.20 -16.25 -21.00
N ALA A 551 -2.31 -16.78 -19.76
CA ALA A 551 -1.16 -17.15 -18.96
C ALA A 551 -0.26 -18.16 -19.69
N ALA A 552 -0.85 -19.20 -20.29
CA ALA A 552 -0.13 -20.19 -21.09
C ALA A 552 0.59 -19.57 -22.29
N ARG A 553 -0.10 -18.70 -23.03
CA ARG A 553 0.46 -18.01 -24.19
C ARG A 553 1.67 -17.15 -23.82
N GLN A 554 1.62 -16.43 -22.69
CA GLN A 554 2.72 -15.54 -22.30
C GLN A 554 4.01 -16.31 -22.00
N PHE A 555 3.96 -17.48 -21.36
CA PHE A 555 5.18 -18.30 -21.16
C PHE A 555 5.86 -18.66 -22.48
N LEU A 556 5.09 -19.12 -23.47
CA LEU A 556 5.63 -19.50 -24.78
C LEU A 556 6.19 -18.30 -25.54
N LEU A 557 5.55 -17.14 -25.44
CA LEU A 557 6.05 -15.90 -26.04
C LEU A 557 7.34 -15.44 -25.35
N TYR A 558 7.38 -15.39 -24.03
CA TYR A 558 8.56 -14.97 -23.27
C TYR A 558 9.76 -15.88 -23.53
N LYS A 559 9.54 -17.21 -23.66
CA LYS A 559 10.58 -18.16 -24.07
C LYS A 559 11.25 -17.73 -25.38
N ARG A 560 10.49 -17.29 -26.39
CA ARG A 560 11.03 -16.85 -27.69
C ARG A 560 11.96 -15.64 -27.59
N TYR A 561 11.73 -14.73 -26.64
CA TYR A 561 12.54 -13.53 -26.47
C TYR A 561 13.73 -13.73 -25.54
N LEU A 562 13.54 -14.50 -24.47
CA LEU A 562 14.46 -14.49 -23.33
C LEU A 562 15.26 -15.79 -23.18
N PHE A 563 14.84 -16.91 -23.76
CA PHE A 563 15.54 -18.18 -23.55
C PHE A 563 16.96 -18.13 -24.09
N MET A 564 17.90 -18.69 -23.32
CA MET A 564 19.30 -18.80 -23.63
C MET A 564 19.61 -20.28 -23.88
N GLU A 565 19.63 -20.68 -25.15
CA GLU A 565 19.78 -22.09 -25.54
C GLU A 565 21.04 -22.78 -25.00
N PRO A 566 22.23 -22.13 -24.94
CA PRO A 566 23.43 -22.80 -24.45
C PRO A 566 23.34 -23.20 -22.97
N GLU A 567 22.70 -22.36 -22.15
CA GLU A 567 22.58 -22.57 -20.70
C GLU A 567 21.25 -23.25 -20.29
N GLY A 568 20.22 -23.22 -21.13
CA GLY A 568 18.90 -23.74 -20.79
C GLY A 568 18.17 -22.91 -19.73
N VAL A 569 18.43 -21.60 -19.67
CA VAL A 569 17.84 -20.65 -18.70
C VAL A 569 17.35 -19.39 -19.42
N MET A 570 16.72 -18.48 -18.70
CA MET A 570 16.19 -17.22 -19.24
C MET A 570 17.16 -16.05 -19.00
N SER A 571 17.33 -15.19 -20.00
CA SER A 571 17.79 -13.82 -19.83
C SER A 571 16.81 -13.05 -18.95
N HIS A 572 17.31 -12.12 -18.13
CA HIS A 572 16.44 -11.31 -17.28
C HIS A 572 15.52 -10.39 -18.10
N VAL A 573 16.08 -9.62 -19.05
CA VAL A 573 15.33 -8.61 -19.80
C VAL A 573 15.57 -8.73 -21.30
N PHE A 574 14.53 -8.44 -22.08
CA PHE A 574 14.63 -8.08 -23.49
C PHE A 574 14.36 -6.59 -23.62
N ASP A 575 15.33 -5.86 -24.17
CA ASP A 575 15.23 -4.43 -24.40
C ASP A 575 14.90 -4.17 -25.88
N PHE A 576 13.67 -3.71 -26.14
CA PHE A 576 13.19 -3.47 -27.51
C PHE A 576 13.82 -2.22 -28.13
N LYS A 577 14.35 -1.30 -27.33
CA LYS A 577 15.10 -0.14 -27.82
C LYS A 577 16.35 -0.57 -28.60
N TYR A 578 16.98 -1.65 -28.14
CA TYR A 578 18.17 -2.23 -28.78
C TYR A 578 17.88 -3.53 -29.53
N VAL A 579 16.64 -4.01 -29.47
CA VAL A 579 16.19 -5.30 -30.02
C VAL A 579 17.08 -6.46 -29.56
N LYS A 580 17.41 -6.49 -28.27
CA LYS A 580 18.35 -7.47 -27.69
C LYS A 580 17.93 -7.90 -26.30
N ALA A 581 18.07 -9.21 -26.05
CA ALA A 581 18.14 -9.76 -24.71
C ALA A 581 19.42 -9.28 -24.02
N THR A 582 19.36 -9.00 -22.71
CA THR A 582 20.54 -8.67 -21.91
C THR A 582 21.52 -9.84 -21.81
N ARG A 583 21.02 -11.08 -21.97
CA ARG A 583 21.78 -12.33 -21.81
C ARG A 583 22.46 -12.46 -20.44
N VAL A 584 21.86 -11.82 -19.44
CA VAL A 584 22.25 -11.98 -18.04
C VAL A 584 21.19 -12.86 -17.36
N PRO A 585 21.50 -14.13 -17.04
CA PRO A 585 20.57 -15.04 -16.39
C PRO A 585 20.52 -14.74 -14.89
N TRP A 586 19.83 -13.66 -14.54
CA TRP A 586 19.62 -13.27 -13.15
C TRP A 586 18.78 -14.33 -12.43
N GLY A 587 19.25 -14.75 -11.26
CA GLY A 587 18.69 -15.87 -10.51
C GLY A 587 17.22 -15.68 -10.17
N ARG A 588 16.83 -14.54 -9.60
CA ARG A 588 15.44 -14.31 -9.19
C ARG A 588 14.49 -14.22 -10.39
N GLY A 589 14.86 -13.56 -11.49
CA GLY A 589 14.05 -13.54 -12.71
C GLY A 589 13.77 -14.95 -13.25
N ASN A 590 14.78 -15.83 -13.22
CA ASN A 590 14.61 -17.25 -13.56
C ASN A 590 13.73 -18.00 -12.55
N GLY A 591 13.92 -17.72 -11.26
CA GLY A 591 13.08 -18.25 -10.18
C GLY A 591 11.61 -17.93 -10.41
N TRP A 592 11.28 -16.68 -10.74
CA TRP A 592 9.91 -16.23 -11.00
C TRP A 592 9.27 -16.95 -12.18
N CYS A 593 10.02 -17.13 -13.27
CA CYS A 593 9.58 -17.92 -14.42
C CYS A 593 9.25 -19.36 -14.01
N LEU A 594 10.20 -20.06 -13.37
CA LEU A 594 10.04 -21.48 -13.06
C LEU A 594 8.98 -21.74 -11.97
N PHE A 595 8.93 -20.89 -10.95
CA PHE A 595 7.90 -20.90 -9.92
C PHE A 595 6.51 -20.79 -10.54
N SER A 596 6.31 -19.78 -11.39
CA SER A 596 5.00 -19.48 -11.97
C SER A 596 4.58 -20.51 -13.01
N LEU A 597 5.52 -21.05 -13.78
CA LEU A 597 5.27 -22.14 -14.71
C LEU A 597 4.81 -23.40 -13.98
N SER A 598 5.39 -23.69 -12.81
CA SER A 598 4.95 -24.82 -11.98
C SER A 598 3.54 -24.62 -11.39
N GLU A 599 3.15 -23.38 -11.08
CA GLU A 599 1.79 -23.03 -10.66
C GLU A 599 0.79 -23.19 -11.81
N LEU A 600 1.17 -22.77 -13.03
CA LEU A 600 0.35 -22.94 -14.22
C LEU A 600 0.11 -24.42 -14.55
N LEU A 601 1.17 -25.23 -14.56
CA LEU A 601 1.09 -26.65 -14.91
C LEU A 601 0.20 -27.47 -13.97
N GLU A 602 0.04 -27.06 -12.70
CA GLU A 602 -0.90 -27.71 -11.78
C GLU A 602 -2.37 -27.43 -12.15
N LYS A 603 -2.65 -26.27 -12.74
CA LYS A 603 -4.02 -25.80 -12.97
C LYS A 603 -4.47 -25.90 -14.42
N ILE A 604 -3.55 -26.01 -15.36
CA ILE A 604 -3.88 -26.14 -16.78
C ILE A 604 -4.53 -27.52 -17.06
N PRO A 605 -5.67 -27.57 -17.78
CA PRO A 605 -6.32 -28.84 -18.14
C PRO A 605 -5.38 -29.77 -18.90
N GLU A 606 -5.49 -31.08 -18.67
CA GLU A 606 -4.66 -32.09 -19.34
C GLU A 606 -4.78 -32.06 -20.87
N ASP A 607 -5.95 -31.68 -21.39
CA ASP A 607 -6.27 -31.56 -22.81
C ASP A 607 -6.01 -30.16 -23.39
N HIS A 608 -5.46 -29.23 -22.61
CA HIS A 608 -5.14 -27.89 -23.09
C HIS A 608 -4.04 -27.94 -24.17
N ARG A 609 -4.28 -27.29 -25.31
CA ARG A 609 -3.42 -27.36 -26.51
C ARG A 609 -1.94 -27.05 -26.26
N ASP A 610 -1.65 -26.13 -25.34
CA ASP A 610 -0.31 -25.64 -25.05
C ASP A 610 0.39 -26.41 -23.90
N ARG A 611 -0.30 -27.36 -23.25
CA ARG A 611 0.21 -28.04 -22.05
C ARG A 611 1.53 -28.77 -22.30
N GLU A 612 1.64 -29.52 -23.38
CA GLU A 612 2.86 -30.28 -23.69
C GLU A 612 4.05 -29.37 -23.99
N ALA A 613 3.82 -28.23 -24.67
CA ALA A 613 4.86 -27.24 -24.92
C ALA A 613 5.33 -26.56 -23.61
N LEU A 614 4.40 -26.27 -22.69
CA LEU A 614 4.72 -25.73 -21.36
C LEU A 614 5.47 -26.75 -20.50
N LEU A 615 5.09 -28.03 -20.56
CA LEU A 615 5.77 -29.10 -19.84
C LEU A 615 7.20 -29.31 -20.37
N ALA A 616 7.39 -29.25 -21.69
CA ALA A 616 8.72 -29.27 -22.31
C ALA A 616 9.56 -28.06 -21.85
N MET A 617 9.00 -26.84 -21.87
CA MET A 617 9.67 -25.65 -21.35
C MET A 617 10.06 -25.80 -19.87
N PHE A 618 9.17 -26.36 -19.03
CA PHE A 618 9.46 -26.59 -17.62
C PHE A 618 10.64 -27.55 -17.43
N ARG A 619 10.66 -28.67 -18.18
CA ARG A 619 11.75 -29.65 -18.13
C ARG A 619 13.09 -29.06 -18.58
N GLU A 620 13.09 -28.29 -19.67
CA GLU A 620 14.30 -27.61 -20.17
C GLU A 620 14.88 -26.64 -19.14
N LEU A 621 14.03 -25.77 -18.57
CA LEU A 621 14.45 -24.83 -17.54
C LEU A 621 14.93 -25.54 -16.26
N CYS A 622 14.24 -26.61 -15.84
CA CYS A 622 14.65 -27.41 -14.70
C CYS A 622 16.04 -28.03 -14.92
N SER A 623 16.31 -28.55 -16.13
CA SER A 623 17.60 -29.12 -16.49
C SER A 623 18.71 -28.06 -16.46
N GLY A 624 18.51 -26.90 -17.07
CA GLY A 624 19.48 -25.80 -17.08
C GLY A 624 19.78 -25.27 -15.68
N VAL A 625 18.74 -25.07 -14.86
CA VAL A 625 18.91 -24.66 -13.45
C VAL A 625 19.64 -25.73 -12.65
N ALA A 626 19.25 -27.01 -12.75
CA ALA A 626 19.89 -28.09 -11.98
C ALA A 626 21.39 -28.22 -12.28
N ALA A 627 21.81 -28.00 -13.53
CA ALA A 627 23.21 -28.02 -13.94
C ALA A 627 24.07 -26.91 -13.29
N LEU A 628 23.45 -25.85 -12.77
CA LEU A 628 24.11 -24.67 -12.20
C LEU A 628 24.06 -24.63 -10.66
N GLN A 629 23.56 -25.69 -9.99
CA GLN A 629 23.51 -25.77 -8.53
C GLN A 629 24.93 -25.78 -7.93
N ALA A 630 25.20 -24.93 -6.96
CA ALA A 630 26.50 -24.89 -6.28
C ALA A 630 26.67 -26.08 -5.31
N ASP A 631 27.90 -26.27 -4.84
CA ASP A 631 28.23 -27.30 -3.84
C ASP A 631 27.49 -27.09 -2.53
N SER A 632 27.22 -25.84 -2.16
CA SER A 632 26.40 -25.46 -0.99
C SER A 632 24.93 -25.85 -1.11
N GLY A 633 24.45 -26.20 -2.31
CA GLY A 633 23.03 -26.41 -2.62
C GLY A 633 22.31 -25.16 -3.10
N LEU A 634 22.90 -23.97 -2.95
CA LEU A 634 22.33 -22.70 -3.41
C LEU A 634 22.63 -22.42 -4.89
N TRP A 635 21.96 -21.43 -5.45
CA TRP A 635 22.25 -20.86 -6.77
C TRP A 635 22.82 -19.46 -6.67
N ARG A 636 23.55 -19.04 -7.69
CA ARG A 636 24.20 -17.73 -7.75
C ARG A 636 23.25 -16.66 -8.26
N GLN A 637 23.49 -15.43 -7.83
CA GLN A 637 22.78 -14.22 -8.24
C GLN A 637 22.75 -14.07 -9.77
N VAL A 638 23.87 -14.36 -10.44
CA VAL A 638 23.91 -14.54 -11.89
C VAL A 638 24.30 -15.99 -12.14
N LEU A 639 23.38 -16.77 -12.70
CA LEU A 639 23.43 -18.24 -12.63
C LEU A 639 24.67 -18.83 -13.30
N ASN A 640 25.12 -18.23 -14.41
CA ASN A 640 26.27 -18.70 -15.18
C ASN A 640 27.59 -18.02 -14.81
N GLN A 641 27.64 -17.21 -13.74
CA GLN A 641 28.86 -16.53 -13.28
C GLN A 641 29.36 -17.18 -11.98
N PRO A 642 30.50 -17.90 -12.00
CA PRO A 642 31.02 -18.59 -10.82
C PRO A 642 31.33 -17.67 -9.63
N ASP A 643 31.71 -16.42 -9.91
CA ASP A 643 32.09 -15.42 -8.91
C ASP A 643 30.90 -14.62 -8.34
N ALA A 644 29.69 -14.83 -8.89
CA ALA A 644 28.49 -14.22 -8.33
C ALA A 644 28.13 -14.85 -6.98
N TYR A 645 27.66 -14.03 -6.04
CA TYR A 645 27.26 -14.50 -4.71
C TYR A 645 26.05 -15.43 -4.77
N GLU A 646 25.91 -16.35 -3.82
CA GLU A 646 24.82 -17.34 -3.78
C GLU A 646 23.52 -16.74 -3.23
N GLU A 647 22.47 -16.59 -4.02
CA GLU A 647 21.27 -15.83 -3.62
C GLU A 647 20.13 -16.73 -3.13
N ALA A 648 19.49 -16.32 -2.03
CA ALA A 648 18.56 -17.17 -1.29
C ALA A 648 17.17 -17.23 -1.94
N SER A 649 16.63 -16.12 -2.46
CA SER A 649 15.26 -16.11 -2.99
C SER A 649 15.12 -16.95 -4.26
N CYS A 650 16.06 -16.88 -5.21
CA CYS A 650 16.08 -17.72 -6.41
C CYS A 650 16.20 -19.20 -6.06
N THR A 651 17.08 -19.52 -5.11
CA THR A 651 17.28 -20.89 -4.63
C THR A 651 15.96 -21.48 -4.10
N ALA A 652 15.23 -20.70 -3.30
CA ALA A 652 13.96 -21.16 -2.74
C ALA A 652 12.88 -21.35 -3.82
N MET A 653 12.83 -20.51 -4.86
CA MET A 653 11.95 -20.73 -6.02
C MET A 653 12.31 -21.98 -6.84
N PHE A 654 13.61 -22.27 -6.99
CA PHE A 654 14.05 -23.50 -7.67
C PHE A 654 13.71 -24.75 -6.84
N ALA A 655 13.96 -24.73 -5.53
CA ALA A 655 13.56 -25.79 -4.61
C ALA A 655 12.05 -26.05 -4.67
N TYR A 656 11.25 -24.98 -4.67
CA TYR A 656 9.80 -25.04 -4.83
C TYR A 656 9.37 -25.72 -6.13
N ALA A 657 9.92 -25.29 -7.27
CA ALA A 657 9.57 -25.82 -8.57
C ALA A 657 10.01 -27.29 -8.74
N PHE A 658 11.22 -27.64 -8.29
CA PHE A 658 11.69 -29.03 -8.31
C PHE A 658 10.83 -29.94 -7.44
N ALA A 659 10.48 -29.50 -6.23
CA ALA A 659 9.61 -30.26 -5.34
C ALA A 659 8.24 -30.54 -5.97
N ARG A 660 7.65 -29.54 -6.65
CA ARG A 660 6.40 -29.72 -7.40
C ARG A 660 6.58 -30.65 -8.59
N GLY A 661 7.63 -30.48 -9.38
CA GLY A 661 7.93 -31.33 -10.53
C GLY A 661 8.07 -32.81 -10.14
N VAL A 662 8.69 -33.09 -8.99
CA VAL A 662 8.78 -34.43 -8.40
C VAL A 662 7.40 -34.93 -7.94
N ARG A 663 6.66 -34.10 -7.20
CA ARG A 663 5.36 -34.48 -6.61
C ARG A 663 4.27 -34.74 -7.66
N PHE A 664 4.29 -34.02 -8.77
CA PHE A 664 3.34 -34.16 -9.87
C PHE A 664 3.85 -35.05 -11.02
N GLY A 665 5.05 -35.62 -10.92
CA GLY A 665 5.59 -36.55 -11.94
C GLY A 665 5.93 -35.88 -13.27
N TRP A 666 6.27 -34.59 -13.25
CA TRP A 666 6.60 -33.83 -14.47
C TRP A 666 8.04 -34.03 -14.93
N LEU A 667 8.95 -34.46 -14.05
CA LEU A 667 10.38 -34.53 -14.32
C LEU A 667 10.86 -35.95 -14.58
N GLU A 668 11.58 -36.13 -15.69
CA GLU A 668 12.39 -37.33 -15.94
C GLU A 668 13.62 -37.30 -15.01
N GLY A 669 14.10 -38.45 -14.53
CA GLY A 669 15.20 -38.47 -13.55
C GLY A 669 14.82 -37.91 -12.17
N ARG A 670 13.57 -38.19 -11.74
CA ARG A 670 12.96 -37.77 -10.47
C ARG A 670 13.93 -37.67 -9.28
N ASP A 671 14.70 -38.72 -9.02
CA ASP A 671 15.58 -38.82 -7.85
C ASP A 671 16.68 -37.73 -7.84
N GLY A 672 17.17 -37.32 -9.01
CA GLY A 672 18.15 -36.24 -9.15
C GLY A 672 17.56 -34.88 -8.76
N TYR A 673 16.32 -34.60 -9.19
CA TYR A 673 15.62 -33.37 -8.84
C TYR A 673 15.15 -33.36 -7.39
N GLU A 674 14.75 -34.51 -6.84
CA GLU A 674 14.47 -34.66 -5.42
C GLU A 674 15.71 -34.33 -4.58
N ALA A 675 16.86 -34.92 -4.92
CA ALA A 675 18.13 -34.62 -4.25
C ALA A 675 18.52 -33.15 -4.38
N ALA A 676 18.35 -32.55 -5.56
CA ALA A 676 18.63 -31.12 -5.79
C ALA A 676 17.73 -30.22 -4.93
N ALA A 677 16.43 -30.51 -4.85
CA ALA A 677 15.47 -29.76 -4.03
C ALA A 677 15.78 -29.88 -2.54
N GLN A 678 16.11 -31.09 -2.06
CA GLN A 678 16.53 -31.31 -0.67
C GLN A 678 17.83 -30.56 -0.36
N LYS A 679 18.84 -30.67 -1.23
CA LYS A 679 20.12 -29.98 -1.07
C LYS A 679 19.94 -28.46 -1.01
N ALA A 680 19.05 -27.91 -1.85
CA ALA A 680 18.68 -26.50 -1.83
C ALA A 680 18.07 -26.09 -0.48
N TRP A 681 17.10 -26.85 0.02
CA TRP A 681 16.45 -26.58 1.30
C TRP A 681 17.42 -26.70 2.48
N GLN A 682 18.34 -27.68 2.45
CA GLN A 682 19.38 -27.83 3.46
C GLN A 682 20.37 -26.66 3.43
N GLY A 683 20.75 -26.18 2.24
CA GLY A 683 21.57 -24.98 2.07
C GLY A 683 20.87 -23.72 2.62
N LEU A 684 19.59 -23.55 2.32
CA LEU A 684 18.78 -22.43 2.82
C LEU A 684 18.65 -22.45 4.34
N THR A 685 18.27 -23.59 4.92
CA THR A 685 18.07 -23.72 6.37
C THR A 685 19.39 -23.72 7.16
N GLY A 686 20.49 -24.08 6.51
CA GLY A 686 21.84 -24.08 7.09
C GLY A 686 22.63 -22.78 6.90
N GLY A 687 22.23 -21.92 5.96
CA GLY A 687 23.01 -20.73 5.60
C GLY A 687 22.23 -19.44 5.32
N ALA A 688 20.90 -19.48 5.20
CA ALA A 688 20.08 -18.31 4.88
C ALA A 688 18.92 -18.06 5.87
N ILE A 689 18.44 -19.09 6.58
CA ILE A 689 17.40 -18.96 7.60
C ILE A 689 18.04 -19.16 8.97
N ASP A 690 17.96 -18.16 9.84
CA ASP A 690 18.49 -18.26 11.20
C ASP A 690 17.47 -18.84 12.20
N ARG A 691 17.94 -19.19 13.39
CA ARG A 691 17.15 -19.78 14.48
C ARG A 691 16.05 -18.84 15.02
N GLN A 692 16.08 -17.56 14.68
CA GLN A 692 15.03 -16.58 14.99
C GLN A 692 14.02 -16.43 13.85
N GLY A 693 14.26 -17.07 12.70
CA GLY A 693 13.41 -16.98 11.52
C GLY A 693 13.69 -15.75 10.66
N ASN A 694 14.81 -15.05 10.86
CA ASN A 694 15.22 -14.04 9.88
C ASN A 694 15.77 -14.72 8.63
N VAL A 695 15.54 -14.09 7.48
CA VAL A 695 15.99 -14.56 6.17
C VAL A 695 17.12 -13.65 5.68
N HIS A 696 18.25 -14.26 5.38
CA HIS A 696 19.45 -13.61 4.88
C HIS A 696 19.66 -13.96 3.40
N GLY A 697 20.57 -13.26 2.74
CA GLY A 697 20.96 -13.59 1.36
C GLY A 697 19.91 -13.29 0.29
N VAL A 698 18.87 -12.52 0.61
CA VAL A 698 17.84 -12.09 -0.35
C VAL A 698 18.29 -10.80 -1.03
N CYS A 699 18.42 -10.78 -2.35
CA CYS A 699 18.81 -9.55 -3.05
C CYS A 699 17.67 -8.53 -3.11
N SER A 700 17.97 -7.23 -2.99
CA SER A 700 16.96 -6.15 -2.99
C SER A 700 16.30 -5.95 -4.37
N GLY A 701 15.34 -5.03 -4.47
CA GLY A 701 14.65 -4.70 -5.72
C GLY A 701 15.63 -4.31 -6.84
N SER A 702 15.44 -4.88 -8.04
CA SER A 702 16.38 -4.78 -9.15
C SER A 702 15.90 -3.84 -10.25
N ARG A 703 16.84 -3.16 -10.89
CA ARG A 703 16.69 -2.59 -12.23
C ARG A 703 17.14 -3.63 -13.26
N TYR A 704 17.66 -3.20 -14.41
CA TYR A 704 18.34 -4.09 -15.33
C TYR A 704 19.63 -3.48 -15.89
N SER A 705 20.49 -4.36 -16.40
CA SER A 705 21.72 -3.99 -17.09
C SER A 705 22.09 -5.06 -18.13
N PHE A 706 22.82 -4.64 -19.17
CA PHE A 706 23.50 -5.56 -20.08
C PHE A 706 24.80 -6.14 -19.50
N SER A 707 25.31 -5.57 -18.39
CA SER A 707 26.49 -6.09 -17.69
C SER A 707 26.08 -6.93 -16.49
N PRO A 708 26.67 -8.13 -16.30
CA PRO A 708 26.48 -8.92 -15.09
C PRO A 708 27.02 -8.22 -13.83
N GLU A 709 27.96 -7.29 -13.97
CA GLU A 709 28.59 -6.57 -12.85
C GLU A 709 27.56 -5.82 -11.99
N TYR A 710 26.54 -5.23 -12.62
CA TYR A 710 25.44 -4.58 -11.91
C TYR A 710 24.78 -5.54 -10.91
N TYR A 711 24.44 -6.75 -11.37
CA TYR A 711 23.78 -7.74 -10.54
C TYR A 711 24.71 -8.31 -9.46
N MET A 712 26.00 -8.43 -9.75
CA MET A 712 27.01 -9.01 -8.86
C MET A 712 27.50 -8.02 -7.79
N HIS A 713 27.56 -6.74 -8.11
CA HIS A 713 28.30 -5.75 -7.31
C HIS A 713 27.47 -4.55 -6.85
N ASP A 714 26.35 -4.23 -7.52
CA ASP A 714 25.50 -3.10 -7.11
C ASP A 714 24.22 -3.58 -6.44
N LEU A 715 23.70 -4.73 -6.89
CA LEU A 715 22.51 -5.35 -6.32
C LEU A 715 22.87 -6.26 -5.14
N ARG A 716 22.75 -5.71 -3.92
CA ARG A 716 23.17 -6.37 -2.67
C ARG A 716 21.99 -7.02 -1.94
N THR A 717 22.32 -7.81 -0.92
CA THR A 717 21.35 -8.52 -0.10
C THR A 717 20.87 -7.69 1.08
N VAL A 718 19.61 -7.89 1.46
CA VAL A 718 18.96 -7.24 2.60
C VAL A 718 18.33 -8.33 3.47
N VAL A 719 18.62 -8.29 4.77
CA VAL A 719 18.04 -9.24 5.73
C VAL A 719 16.55 -8.92 5.89
N ASN A 720 15.71 -9.96 5.86
CA ASN A 720 14.25 -9.88 5.89
C ASN A 720 13.65 -9.04 4.77
N ASP A 721 14.28 -9.04 3.61
CA ASP A 721 13.69 -8.44 2.43
C ASP A 721 12.42 -9.21 2.02
N ASN A 722 11.33 -8.46 1.80
CA ASN A 722 10.00 -9.00 1.52
C ASN A 722 9.95 -9.84 0.22
N HIS A 723 10.91 -9.70 -0.70
CA HIS A 723 10.97 -10.50 -1.92
C HIS A 723 11.21 -11.98 -1.64
N GLY A 724 11.88 -12.32 -0.52
CA GLY A 724 12.28 -13.70 -0.21
C GLY A 724 11.42 -14.41 0.83
N ILE A 725 10.83 -13.69 1.79
CA ILE A 725 10.21 -14.30 2.98
C ILE A 725 9.05 -15.24 2.61
N GLY A 726 8.10 -14.78 1.79
CA GLY A 726 7.00 -15.61 1.31
C GLY A 726 7.44 -16.82 0.51
N ILE A 727 8.50 -16.67 -0.28
CA ILE A 727 9.07 -17.75 -1.08
C ILE A 727 9.73 -18.81 -0.20
N MET A 728 10.46 -18.43 0.86
CA MET A 728 11.03 -19.38 1.81
C MET A 728 9.96 -20.25 2.46
N MET A 729 8.83 -19.63 2.83
CA MET A 729 7.66 -20.33 3.35
C MET A 729 7.09 -21.33 2.34
N LEU A 730 6.87 -20.87 1.10
CA LEU A 730 6.33 -21.72 0.02
C LEU A 730 7.25 -22.88 -0.31
N ALA A 731 8.57 -22.65 -0.37
CA ALA A 731 9.57 -23.68 -0.59
C ALA A 731 9.53 -24.73 0.53
N GLY A 732 9.54 -24.33 1.80
CA GLY A 732 9.43 -25.25 2.93
C GLY A 732 8.15 -26.08 2.91
N VAL A 733 7.01 -25.47 2.53
CA VAL A 733 5.74 -26.19 2.36
C VAL A 733 5.83 -27.25 1.25
N GLU A 734 6.34 -26.92 0.06
CA GLU A 734 6.44 -27.92 -1.02
C GLU A 734 7.52 -28.98 -0.75
N ILE A 735 8.62 -28.65 -0.05
CA ILE A 735 9.61 -29.64 0.40
C ILE A 735 8.97 -30.64 1.37
N SER A 736 8.22 -30.15 2.37
CA SER A 736 7.47 -31.01 3.30
C SER A 736 6.53 -31.95 2.53
N ARG A 737 5.74 -31.41 1.59
CA ARG A 737 4.79 -32.19 0.78
C ARG A 737 5.47 -33.18 -0.16
N MET A 738 6.61 -32.82 -0.75
CA MET A 738 7.41 -33.73 -1.58
C MET A 738 7.90 -34.91 -0.75
N LYS A 739 8.48 -34.66 0.44
CA LYS A 739 8.95 -35.72 1.35
C LYS A 739 7.81 -36.66 1.75
N SER A 740 6.63 -36.14 2.09
CA SER A 740 5.45 -36.96 2.40
C SER A 740 5.01 -37.81 1.20
N ALA A 741 4.95 -37.24 0.00
CA ALA A 741 4.56 -37.96 -1.21
C ALA A 741 5.57 -39.04 -1.64
N VAL A 742 6.85 -38.86 -1.34
CA VAL A 742 7.90 -39.87 -1.57
C VAL A 742 7.81 -41.00 -0.54
N ALA A 743 7.53 -40.68 0.72
CA ALA A 743 7.42 -41.66 1.81
C ALA A 743 6.14 -42.52 1.72
N GLU A 744 5.05 -41.96 1.19
CA GLU A 744 3.78 -42.64 0.97
C GLU A 744 3.46 -42.71 -0.54
N PRO A 745 4.11 -43.60 -1.32
CA PRO A 745 3.77 -43.76 -2.72
C PRO A 745 2.33 -44.26 -2.84
N VAL A 746 1.42 -43.37 -3.21
CA VAL A 746 0.00 -43.68 -3.45
C VAL A 746 -0.07 -44.75 -4.54
N GLN A 747 -0.67 -45.90 -4.23
CA GLN A 747 -1.06 -46.88 -5.25
C GLN A 747 -1.99 -46.20 -6.26
N PRO A 748 -1.88 -46.47 -7.58
CA PRO A 748 -2.67 -45.79 -8.59
C PRO A 748 -4.15 -46.20 -8.48
N SER A 749 -4.94 -45.45 -7.72
CA SER A 749 -6.39 -45.46 -7.79
C SER A 749 -6.98 -44.12 -7.35
N SER A 750 -7.56 -43.41 -8.31
CA SER A 750 -8.61 -42.38 -8.18
C SER A 750 -8.44 -41.32 -7.09
N LEU A 751 -7.84 -40.18 -7.45
CA LEU A 751 -8.11 -38.93 -6.73
C LEU A 751 -9.57 -38.51 -6.98
N PRO A 752 -10.38 -38.25 -5.94
CA PRO A 752 -11.70 -37.69 -6.13
C PRO A 752 -11.55 -36.22 -6.54
N ILE A 753 -12.10 -35.89 -7.70
CA ILE A 753 -12.36 -34.52 -8.16
C ILE A 753 -13.19 -33.84 -7.08
N ARG A 754 -12.62 -32.86 -6.37
CA ARG A 754 -13.42 -31.89 -5.61
C ARG A 754 -13.62 -30.69 -6.54
N ASN A 755 -14.88 -30.53 -6.96
CA ASN A 755 -15.41 -29.40 -7.72
C ASN A 755 -15.13 -28.07 -7.04
#